data_AF-A0A6L9KCE8-F1
#
_entry.id   AF-A0A6L9KCE8-F1
#
_cell.length_a   1.000
_cell.length_b   1.000
_cell.length_c   1.000
_cell.angle_alpha   90.00
_cell.angle_beta   90.00
_cell.angle_gamma   90.00
#
_symmetry.space_group_name_H-M   'P 1'
#
loop_
_entity.id
_entity.type
_entity.pdbx_description
1 polymer ?
#
loop_
_entity_poly.entity_id
_entity_poly.type
_entity_poly.pdbx_seq_one_letter_code
_entity_poly.pdbx_strand_id
1 'polypeptide(L)'
;MSKRYELNDNQEQLLKANTVRIEPIFNGLTSKIIGTGVIYKTTNNGNVHYVLTALHCVYGERNGATYKNEKDIKEVEIFWQNENGVYDRHVIEKDKIIPIHDHDLAILLISYNSENLREIIIGDINHSGYFDSFGYPRFKENSPYDLTFKRKVSQKNTSTFDVECLSSISDEDSNNKIAGYSGAGLFYANRSVLVGLITQITDLSGFASAIIAKKIDYKLLNEKISAFDSSLEPVKHINHTLKISLNEVDGSIINYEKIIINDCELNIWRAIQRLKNDLKDDWFQDPINFKFLLSKKFFYKRIHNIIGKNITYKPSSLAKHFTVPKSGYSTRPAIETSFIDRIIYQAYVDKLAENLDKILHPHVYSFRYNSGKGNQSYMYHYSIEQWKKYVYQTKSVLTKDRPFLVVADITNFFENINTKLLLKYLKSLIHDNAADDLKEELYKIVDGVGELIKQWNDKQINSEFGIPQNRDASSYLANLFLNKIDRIMIYSNNHKNYYRYMDDVRIVCKTKAEAIKAIYDLSIAMRDLGLNLNSAKTTIFDFNDLSDNITIKEFLPESLIEIDQINSLLRTKSKRDVQKAIHMTFRLFTDVIENKYLDEDKFLNKRKLGFCINKLQLFSRTEGLKNTIDFSKVIEYVLKELDNQPWLTTSFIKLLMSIDKQYFKTEDFDVIKKIIKNNLKNIYESQTYYLWLFLSYIKHSDDDLIQIAILNIKSTNQLNQANTAGSYIYLASINWRNYKYVMLSAFNKGNLSDNYFLQRNALIALRKISPDEINEKVILADLAELHMNLYNEGKEEFVSDLPKLKISQILKDVPTLISL
;
A
#
# COMPACT_ATOMS: atom_id res chain seq x y z
N MET A 1 15.24 15.11 3.36
CA MET A 1 15.73 15.80 4.57
C MET A 1 14.60 15.75 5.60
N SER A 2 14.80 15.12 6.75
CA SER A 2 13.83 15.12 7.84
C SER A 2 13.68 16.56 8.33
N LYS A 3 12.49 17.17 8.19
CA LYS A 3 12.21 18.42 8.91
C LYS A 3 12.28 18.10 10.42
N ARG A 4 12.86 19.01 11.21
CA ARG A 4 12.66 19.02 12.67
C ARG A 4 11.16 19.17 12.90
N TYR A 5 10.60 18.38 13.80
CA TYR A 5 9.21 18.50 14.18
C TYR A 5 9.19 18.78 15.67
N GLU A 6 8.28 19.66 16.05
CA GLU A 6 8.08 20.09 17.42
C GLU A 6 7.02 19.19 18.03
N LEU A 7 7.38 18.53 19.14
CA LEU A 7 6.42 17.77 19.93
C LEU A 7 5.29 18.71 20.37
N ASN A 8 4.05 18.23 20.35
CA ASN A 8 2.99 18.94 21.06
C ASN A 8 3.08 18.64 22.57
N ASP A 9 2.38 19.43 23.39
CA ASP A 9 2.43 19.33 24.85
C ASP A 9 2.15 17.90 25.36
N ASN A 10 1.20 17.18 24.74
CA ASN A 10 0.87 15.80 25.10
C ASN A 10 2.02 14.82 24.80
N GLN A 11 2.70 14.98 23.66
CA GLN A 11 3.84 14.15 23.27
C GLN A 11 5.07 14.43 24.14
N GLU A 12 5.28 15.69 24.51
CA GLU A 12 6.36 16.08 25.41
C GLU A 12 6.11 15.55 26.83
N GLN A 13 4.89 15.73 27.37
CA GLN A 13 4.48 15.13 28.63
C GLN A 13 4.64 13.61 28.63
N LEU A 14 4.28 12.96 27.53
CA LEU A 14 4.42 11.51 27.37
C LEU A 14 5.87 11.05 27.54
N LEU A 15 6.81 11.72 26.87
CA LEU A 15 8.21 11.33 26.94
C LEU A 15 8.84 11.70 28.30
N LYS A 16 8.40 12.80 28.93
CA LYS A 16 8.83 13.18 30.29
C LYS A 16 8.33 12.19 31.35
N ALA A 17 7.08 11.73 31.26
CA ALA A 17 6.49 10.82 32.24
C ALA A 17 7.20 9.46 32.32
N ASN A 18 7.85 9.05 31.23
CA ASN A 18 8.64 7.82 31.16
C ASN A 18 10.12 8.03 31.55
N THR A 19 10.54 9.22 31.96
CA THR A 19 11.94 9.50 32.32
C THR A 19 12.09 9.55 33.83
N VAL A 20 13.16 8.94 34.35
CA VAL A 20 13.45 8.91 35.80
C VAL A 20 14.87 9.34 36.12
N ARG A 21 15.05 9.83 37.35
CA ARG A 21 16.38 10.02 37.95
C ARG A 21 16.76 8.76 38.72
N ILE A 22 18.01 8.35 38.59
CA ILE A 22 18.56 7.14 39.22
C ILE A 22 19.71 7.55 40.14
N GLU A 23 19.65 7.08 41.39
CA GLU A 23 20.69 7.25 42.40
C GLU A 23 21.02 5.90 43.06
N PRO A 24 22.10 5.22 42.67
CA PRO A 24 22.55 4.01 43.36
C PRO A 24 23.12 4.33 44.74
N ILE A 25 22.80 3.48 45.72
CA ILE A 25 23.32 3.51 47.07
C ILE A 25 24.29 2.35 47.25
N PHE A 26 25.51 2.66 47.72
CA PHE A 26 26.57 1.68 47.93
C PHE A 26 26.90 1.55 49.42
N ASN A 27 27.32 0.35 49.83
CA ASN A 27 27.79 0.09 51.18
C ASN A 27 29.11 0.83 51.43
N GLY A 28 29.14 1.76 52.40
CA GLY A 28 30.36 2.42 52.86
C GLY A 28 30.91 3.55 51.98
N LEU A 29 30.17 4.01 50.95
CA LEU A 29 30.57 5.13 50.10
C LEU A 29 29.61 6.33 50.26
N THR A 30 30.16 7.54 50.26
CA THR A 30 29.38 8.80 50.34
C THR A 30 29.18 9.49 48.98
N SER A 31 29.82 9.00 47.92
CA SER A 31 29.74 9.60 46.58
C SER A 31 28.37 9.32 45.93
N LYS A 32 27.60 10.37 45.64
CA LYS A 32 26.35 10.27 44.88
C LYS A 32 26.61 10.15 43.39
N ILE A 33 26.16 9.06 42.80
CA ILE A 33 26.05 8.92 41.34
C ILE A 33 24.63 9.32 40.97
N ILE A 34 24.49 10.21 40.00
CA ILE A 34 23.19 10.63 39.46
C ILE A 34 23.20 10.28 37.98
N GLY A 35 22.21 9.50 37.55
CA GLY A 35 21.95 9.17 36.17
C GLY A 35 20.49 9.33 35.81
N THR A 36 20.18 9.07 34.55
CA THR A 36 18.83 9.06 34.00
C THR A 36 18.45 7.62 33.60
N GLY A 37 17.17 7.27 33.68
CA GLY A 37 16.63 6.08 33.04
C GLY A 37 15.36 6.36 32.28
N VAL A 38 14.96 5.39 31.46
CA VAL A 38 13.68 5.41 30.75
C VAL A 38 12.85 4.20 31.16
N ILE A 39 11.64 4.47 31.60
CA ILE A 39 10.64 3.46 31.91
C ILE A 39 10.02 2.94 30.63
N TYR A 40 10.17 1.64 30.41
CA TYR A 40 9.42 0.85 29.45
C TYR A 40 8.21 0.24 30.17
N LYS A 41 7.02 0.76 29.85
CA LYS A 41 5.74 0.26 30.38
C LYS A 41 5.40 -1.10 29.76
N THR A 42 5.06 -2.06 30.61
CA THR A 42 4.53 -3.38 30.24
C THR A 42 3.00 -3.39 30.38
N THR A 43 2.36 -4.38 29.75
CA THR A 43 0.90 -4.56 29.72
C THR A 43 0.39 -5.68 30.63
N ASN A 44 1.27 -6.48 31.24
CA ASN A 44 0.90 -7.65 32.04
C ASN A 44 0.40 -7.32 33.47
N ASN A 45 -0.48 -8.19 34.01
CA ASN A 45 -1.20 -8.06 35.29
C ASN A 45 -0.36 -7.89 36.58
N GLY A 46 0.98 -7.89 36.50
CA GLY A 46 1.88 -7.77 37.66
C GLY A 46 2.34 -6.34 37.98
N ASN A 47 1.98 -5.34 37.18
CA ASN A 47 2.48 -3.95 37.28
C ASN A 47 4.02 -3.84 37.31
N VAL A 48 4.73 -4.84 36.76
CA VAL A 48 6.20 -4.87 36.70
C VAL A 48 6.66 -4.22 35.41
N HIS A 49 7.28 -3.05 35.50
CA HIS A 49 7.84 -2.28 34.38
C HIS A 49 9.37 -2.31 34.40
N TYR A 50 10.01 -1.84 33.34
CA TYR A 50 11.47 -1.88 33.19
C TYR A 50 12.04 -0.48 33.12
N VAL A 51 13.07 -0.19 33.91
CA VAL A 51 13.90 1.01 33.71
C VAL A 51 15.13 0.62 32.92
N LEU A 52 15.25 1.18 31.73
CA LEU A 52 16.41 1.04 30.86
C LEU A 52 17.36 2.21 31.15
N THR A 53 18.60 1.89 31.53
CA THR A 53 19.64 2.90 31.80
C THR A 53 21.03 2.38 31.41
N ALA A 54 22.03 3.25 31.47
CA ALA A 54 23.41 2.86 31.31
C ALA A 54 23.93 2.16 32.57
N LEU A 55 24.72 1.09 32.41
CA LEU A 55 25.16 0.29 33.54
C LEU A 55 26.11 1.05 34.48
N HIS A 56 26.91 1.98 33.96
CA HIS A 56 27.72 2.87 34.77
C HIS A 56 26.90 3.86 35.63
N CYS A 57 25.63 4.12 35.28
CA CYS A 57 24.72 4.87 36.16
C CYS A 57 24.31 4.07 37.40
N VAL A 58 24.48 2.74 37.37
CA VAL A 58 24.15 1.83 38.47
C VAL A 58 25.38 1.44 39.27
N TYR A 59 26.46 1.05 38.61
CA TYR A 59 27.68 0.53 39.27
C TYR A 59 28.87 1.49 39.27
N GLY A 60 28.70 2.69 38.74
CA GLY A 60 29.76 3.70 38.62
C GLY A 60 30.71 3.47 37.46
N GLU A 61 31.87 4.12 37.50
CA GLU A 61 32.80 4.13 36.36
C GLU A 61 33.21 2.72 35.92
N ARG A 62 33.25 2.53 34.60
CA ARG A 62 33.71 1.28 33.98
C ARG A 62 35.23 1.21 34.03
N ASN A 63 35.76 0.10 34.55
CA ASN A 63 37.18 -0.22 34.56
C ASN A 63 37.41 -1.56 33.84
N GLY A 64 37.70 -1.49 32.53
CA GLY A 64 37.81 -2.68 31.68
C GLY A 64 36.49 -3.43 31.53
N ALA A 65 36.46 -4.68 32.01
CA ALA A 65 35.27 -5.54 31.99
C ALA A 65 34.41 -5.44 33.25
N THR A 66 34.86 -4.72 34.27
CA THR A 66 34.20 -4.60 35.59
C THR A 66 33.79 -3.16 35.87
N TYR A 67 32.85 -2.97 36.80
CA TYR A 67 32.41 -1.65 37.24
C TYR A 67 32.86 -1.38 38.69
N LYS A 68 33.25 -0.13 38.95
CA LYS A 68 33.95 0.28 40.19
C LYS A 68 33.26 -0.19 41.48
N ASN A 69 31.93 -0.05 41.55
CA ASN A 69 31.16 -0.26 42.78
C ASN A 69 30.15 -1.42 42.65
N GLU A 70 30.34 -2.33 41.69
CA GLU A 70 29.39 -3.40 41.38
C GLU A 70 29.16 -4.36 42.55
N LYS A 71 30.22 -4.65 43.33
CA LYS A 71 30.11 -5.51 44.51
C LYS A 71 29.41 -4.83 45.68
N ASP A 72 29.56 -3.51 45.75
CA ASP A 72 29.15 -2.69 46.91
C ASP A 72 27.73 -2.13 46.78
N ILE A 73 27.08 -2.30 45.63
CA ILE A 73 25.69 -1.85 45.43
C ILE A 73 24.76 -2.50 46.45
N LYS A 74 24.01 -1.67 47.16
CA LYS A 74 22.98 -2.07 48.12
C LYS A 74 21.61 -2.05 47.45
N GLU A 75 21.24 -0.88 46.95
CA GLU A 75 19.94 -0.60 46.34
C GLU A 75 20.07 0.58 45.37
N VAL A 76 19.06 0.78 44.53
CA VAL A 76 18.99 1.90 43.60
C VAL A 76 17.72 2.69 43.90
N GLU A 77 17.87 3.96 44.27
CA GLU A 77 16.74 4.86 44.40
C GLU A 77 16.37 5.42 43.03
N ILE A 78 15.09 5.34 42.70
CA ILE A 78 14.48 5.94 41.53
C ILE A 78 13.57 7.07 41.99
N PHE A 79 13.78 8.24 41.40
CA PHE A 79 12.93 9.40 41.62
C PHE A 79 12.16 9.70 40.34
N TRP A 80 10.84 9.81 40.48
CA TRP A 80 9.93 10.12 39.38
C TRP A 80 8.98 11.23 39.81
N GLN A 81 8.60 12.09 38.86
CA GLN A 81 7.64 13.17 39.10
C GLN A 81 6.20 12.66 38.91
N ASN A 82 5.40 12.65 39.97
CA ASN A 82 4.01 12.20 39.95
C ASN A 82 3.04 13.28 39.43
N GLU A 83 1.74 12.93 39.39
CA GLU A 83 0.64 13.74 38.85
C GLU A 83 0.52 15.14 39.48
N ASN A 84 0.97 15.30 40.73
CA ASN A 84 0.92 16.56 41.46
C ASN A 84 2.22 17.37 41.35
N GLY A 85 3.16 16.93 40.51
CA GLY A 85 4.50 17.51 40.40
C GLY A 85 5.42 17.17 41.57
N VAL A 86 5.02 16.25 42.46
CA VAL A 86 5.77 15.80 43.63
C VAL A 86 6.67 14.61 43.24
N TYR A 87 7.84 14.51 43.84
CA TYR A 87 8.79 13.44 43.56
C TYR A 87 8.52 12.22 44.42
N ASP A 88 8.08 11.15 43.77
CA ASP A 88 7.94 9.86 44.41
C ASP A 88 9.26 9.10 44.32
N ARG A 89 9.63 8.48 45.45
CA ARG A 89 10.85 7.70 45.60
C ARG A 89 10.51 6.22 45.64
N HIS A 90 11.16 5.44 44.78
CA HIS A 90 11.07 3.99 44.74
C HIS A 90 12.45 3.38 44.94
N VAL A 91 12.54 2.31 45.73
CA VAL A 91 13.80 1.62 46.02
C VAL A 91 13.81 0.30 45.27
N ILE A 92 14.90 0.03 44.55
CA ILE A 92 15.13 -1.22 43.82
C ILE A 92 16.25 -1.98 44.49
N GLU A 93 15.94 -3.18 44.96
CA GLU A 93 16.92 -4.09 45.54
C GLU A 93 17.87 -4.66 44.48
N LYS A 94 19.07 -5.07 44.91
CA LYS A 94 20.12 -5.59 44.04
C LYS A 94 19.69 -6.78 43.17
N ASP A 95 18.81 -7.64 43.69
CA ASP A 95 18.30 -8.83 42.98
C ASP A 95 17.35 -8.46 41.82
N LYS A 96 16.84 -7.23 41.77
CA LYS A 96 15.96 -6.71 40.70
C LYS A 96 16.72 -6.00 39.57
N ILE A 97 18.05 -6.10 39.56
CA ILE A 97 18.93 -5.49 38.57
C ILE A 97 19.40 -6.57 37.59
N ILE A 98 19.14 -6.38 36.30
CA ILE A 98 19.64 -7.24 35.22
C ILE A 98 20.78 -6.49 34.50
N PRO A 99 22.05 -6.78 34.83
CA PRO A 99 23.19 -6.13 34.19
C PRO A 99 23.52 -6.76 32.83
N ILE A 100 23.87 -5.91 31.85
CA ILE A 100 24.31 -6.32 30.52
C ILE A 100 25.68 -5.70 30.25
N HIS A 101 26.74 -6.30 30.83
CA HIS A 101 28.10 -5.74 30.85
C HIS A 101 28.67 -5.39 29.48
N ASP A 102 28.51 -6.27 28.49
CA ASP A 102 29.06 -6.06 27.14
C ASP A 102 28.48 -4.83 26.44
N HIS A 103 27.31 -4.38 26.89
CA HIS A 103 26.58 -3.28 26.27
C HIS A 103 26.52 -2.01 27.12
N ASP A 104 27.06 -2.01 28.33
CA ASP A 104 26.92 -0.92 29.30
C ASP A 104 25.45 -0.54 29.52
N LEU A 105 24.58 -1.56 29.63
CA LEU A 105 23.13 -1.39 29.80
C LEU A 105 22.65 -2.14 31.05
N ALA A 106 21.68 -1.57 31.73
CA ALA A 106 20.99 -2.20 32.86
C ALA A 106 19.47 -2.18 32.63
N ILE A 107 18.81 -3.23 33.07
CA ILE A 107 17.35 -3.29 33.20
C ILE A 107 17.04 -3.35 34.70
N LEU A 108 16.31 -2.37 35.22
CA LEU A 108 15.85 -2.38 36.61
C LEU A 108 14.35 -2.71 36.64
N LEU A 109 13.96 -3.72 37.41
CA LEU A 109 12.56 -4.11 37.56
C LEU A 109 11.89 -3.23 38.61
N ILE A 110 10.79 -2.58 38.23
CA ILE A 110 9.98 -1.76 39.14
C ILE A 110 8.55 -2.25 39.16
N SER A 111 7.95 -2.33 40.35
CA SER A 111 6.54 -2.72 40.51
C SER A 111 5.74 -1.52 41.00
N TYR A 112 5.01 -0.86 40.11
CA TYR A 112 4.21 0.31 40.49
C TYR A 112 3.11 0.58 39.46
N ASN A 113 2.01 1.19 39.91
CA ASN A 113 0.88 1.53 39.04
C ASN A 113 0.82 3.06 38.91
N SER A 114 0.85 3.56 37.68
CA SER A 114 0.69 4.99 37.40
C SER A 114 -0.11 5.18 36.12
N GLU A 115 -1.17 5.99 36.22
CA GLU A 115 -1.99 6.35 35.07
C GLU A 115 -1.23 7.26 34.09
N ASN A 116 -0.19 7.95 34.55
CA ASN A 116 0.68 8.81 33.73
C ASN A 116 1.71 8.04 32.88
N LEU A 117 2.01 6.78 33.19
CA LEU A 117 2.92 6.01 32.36
C LEU A 117 2.36 5.77 30.96
N ARG A 118 3.18 5.99 29.94
CA ARG A 118 2.78 5.83 28.54
C ARG A 118 3.56 4.70 27.88
N GLU A 119 2.97 4.14 26.84
CA GLU A 119 3.60 3.06 26.09
C GLU A 119 4.72 3.61 25.19
N ILE A 120 5.86 2.91 25.18
CA ILE A 120 6.98 3.16 24.26
C ILE A 120 7.33 1.84 23.55
N ILE A 121 7.90 1.91 22.34
CA ILE A 121 8.33 0.74 21.57
C ILE A 121 9.81 0.87 21.22
N ILE A 122 10.55 -0.24 21.20
CA ILE A 122 11.95 -0.24 20.76
C ILE A 122 12.02 -0.20 19.22
N GLY A 123 12.83 0.69 18.65
CA GLY A 123 12.95 0.83 17.20
C GLY A 123 14.37 0.69 16.66
N ASP A 124 14.48 0.28 15.39
CA ASP A 124 15.77 0.22 14.70
C ASP A 124 16.34 1.62 14.39
N ILE A 125 17.66 1.76 14.47
CA ILE A 125 18.39 2.97 14.07
C ILE A 125 18.69 3.04 12.56
N ASN A 126 17.66 2.94 11.74
CA ASN A 126 17.78 2.97 10.27
C ASN A 126 17.71 4.39 9.68
N HIS A 127 17.41 5.40 10.49
CA HIS A 127 17.18 6.77 10.05
C HIS A 127 18.34 7.72 10.43
N SER A 128 18.59 8.72 9.59
CA SER A 128 19.62 9.77 9.77
C SER A 128 19.02 11.09 10.25
N GLY A 129 18.08 11.03 11.20
CA GLY A 129 17.22 12.15 11.60
C GLY A 129 17.55 12.76 12.97
N TYR A 130 16.58 13.53 13.46
CA TYR A 130 16.59 14.16 14.79
C TYR A 130 16.02 13.20 15.84
N PHE A 131 16.52 13.33 17.06
CA PHE A 131 16.04 12.60 18.23
C PHE A 131 15.69 13.60 19.33
N ASP A 132 14.60 13.32 20.02
CA ASP A 132 14.24 14.01 21.26
C ASP A 132 14.69 13.15 22.44
N SER A 133 15.12 13.81 23.51
CA SER A 133 15.60 13.15 24.72
C SER A 133 15.23 13.99 25.92
N PHE A 134 14.96 13.31 27.02
CA PHE A 134 14.68 13.92 28.31
C PHE A 134 15.57 13.25 29.34
N GLY A 135 16.16 14.04 30.23
CA GLY A 135 17.03 13.52 31.28
C GLY A 135 17.11 14.46 32.47
N TYR A 136 17.68 13.96 33.56
CA TYR A 136 17.79 14.69 34.83
C TYR A 136 19.22 15.20 35.02
N PRO A 137 19.49 16.47 34.68
CA PRO A 137 20.81 17.04 34.85
C PRO A 137 21.08 17.40 36.33
N ARG A 138 22.34 17.38 36.74
CA ARG A 138 22.72 17.57 38.16
C ARG A 138 22.38 18.95 38.75
N PHE A 139 22.22 19.99 37.93
CA PHE A 139 21.97 21.37 38.40
C PHE A 139 20.50 21.71 38.70
N LYS A 140 19.56 20.93 38.17
CA LYS A 140 18.11 21.16 38.36
C LYS A 140 17.53 19.91 39.00
N GLU A 141 17.56 19.88 40.32
CA GLU A 141 17.30 18.66 41.10
C GLU A 141 15.96 17.98 40.73
N ASN A 142 14.96 18.74 40.30
CA ASN A 142 13.57 18.27 40.27
C ASN A 142 12.80 18.65 38.98
N SER A 143 13.38 18.61 37.78
CA SER A 143 12.61 18.54 36.52
C SER A 143 13.41 17.92 35.37
N PRO A 144 12.82 17.02 34.56
CA PRO A 144 13.49 16.52 33.37
C PRO A 144 13.73 17.68 32.38
N TYR A 145 14.97 17.81 31.93
CA TYR A 145 15.41 18.82 30.96
C TYR A 145 15.39 18.21 29.56
N ASP A 146 14.79 18.90 28.61
CA ASP A 146 14.68 18.47 27.21
C ASP A 146 15.92 18.89 26.41
N LEU A 147 16.47 17.94 25.66
CA LEU A 147 17.56 18.20 24.72
C LEU A 147 17.21 17.58 23.37
N THR A 148 17.44 18.34 22.30
CA THR A 148 17.30 17.84 20.92
C THR A 148 18.66 17.38 20.42
N PHE A 149 18.69 16.17 19.88
CA PHE A 149 19.88 15.55 19.31
C PHE A 149 19.71 15.29 17.81
N LYS A 150 20.83 15.15 17.10
CA LYS A 150 20.86 14.70 15.71
C LYS A 150 21.97 13.68 15.51
N ARG A 151 21.69 12.63 14.73
CA ARG A 151 22.68 11.60 14.42
C ARG A 151 23.85 12.18 13.59
N LYS A 152 25.09 11.94 14.02
CA LYS A 152 26.28 12.09 13.16
C LYS A 152 26.47 10.79 12.37
N VAL A 153 26.51 10.89 11.05
CA VAL A 153 26.73 9.72 10.18
C VAL A 153 28.24 9.42 10.19
N SER A 154 28.68 8.59 11.13
CA SER A 154 30.05 8.07 11.21
C SER A 154 30.14 6.64 10.65
N GLN A 155 31.37 6.10 10.53
CA GLN A 155 31.58 4.71 10.09
C GLN A 155 30.77 3.75 10.98
N LYS A 156 30.18 2.70 10.38
CA LYS A 156 29.29 1.75 11.06
C LYS A 156 29.99 1.10 12.27
N ASN A 157 29.71 1.60 13.47
CA ASN A 157 29.85 0.81 14.68
C ASN A 157 28.61 -0.08 14.84
N THR A 158 28.82 -1.35 15.21
CA THR A 158 27.74 -2.34 15.32
C THR A 158 26.80 -2.02 16.49
N SER A 159 27.33 -1.56 17.63
CA SER A 159 26.58 -1.40 18.89
C SER A 159 26.36 0.05 19.37
N THR A 160 27.08 1.04 18.84
CA THR A 160 26.96 2.46 19.20
C THR A 160 26.69 3.34 17.98
N PHE A 161 26.29 4.59 18.22
CA PHE A 161 26.20 5.63 17.21
C PHE A 161 26.43 7.01 17.83
N ASP A 162 27.00 7.91 17.03
CA ASP A 162 27.29 9.27 17.48
C ASP A 162 26.09 10.18 17.27
N VAL A 163 25.83 11.05 18.24
CA VAL A 163 24.84 12.11 18.20
C VAL A 163 25.46 13.46 18.55
N GLU A 164 24.83 14.51 18.06
CA GLU A 164 25.17 15.91 18.29
C GLU A 164 24.03 16.56 19.05
N CYS A 165 24.34 17.29 20.13
CA CYS A 165 23.34 18.15 20.78
C CYS A 165 23.12 19.39 19.91
N LEU A 166 21.86 19.67 19.55
CA LEU A 166 21.46 20.85 18.79
C LEU A 166 20.81 21.93 19.65
N SER A 167 20.41 21.60 20.88
CA SER A 167 19.96 22.60 21.84
C SER A 167 21.11 23.55 22.19
N SER A 168 20.83 24.85 22.23
CA SER A 168 21.80 25.87 22.63
C SER A 168 22.11 25.73 24.13
N ILE A 169 23.35 25.36 24.44
CA ILE A 169 23.88 25.22 25.80
C ILE A 169 25.06 26.19 25.91
N SER A 170 25.13 27.02 26.96
CA SER A 170 26.29 27.87 27.21
C SER A 170 27.46 27.03 27.77
N ASP A 171 28.70 27.51 27.63
CA ASP A 171 29.89 26.78 28.11
C ASP A 171 29.83 26.50 29.63
N GLU A 172 29.27 27.45 30.40
CA GLU A 172 29.08 27.33 31.86
C GLU A 172 27.95 26.33 32.22
N ASP A 173 26.97 26.18 31.33
CA ASP A 173 25.89 25.22 31.45
C ASP A 173 26.26 23.82 30.91
N SER A 174 27.28 23.67 30.05
CA SER A 174 27.65 22.39 29.43
C SER A 174 28.01 21.32 30.45
N ASN A 175 28.90 21.66 31.39
CA ASN A 175 29.36 20.75 32.45
C ASN A 175 28.23 20.38 33.42
N ASN A 176 27.22 21.23 33.56
CA ASN A 176 26.14 21.11 34.54
C ASN A 176 24.84 20.49 33.96
N LYS A 177 24.47 20.85 32.73
CA LYS A 177 23.27 20.39 31.99
C LYS A 177 23.43 19.00 31.39
N ILE A 178 24.64 18.54 31.13
CA ILE A 178 24.90 17.23 30.53
C ILE A 178 25.34 16.20 31.58
N ALA A 179 25.91 16.64 32.71
CA ALA A 179 26.16 15.78 33.85
C ALA A 179 24.83 15.27 34.43
N GLY A 180 24.64 13.94 34.47
CA GLY A 180 23.39 13.28 34.90
C GLY A 180 22.51 12.78 33.74
N TYR A 181 22.82 13.19 32.50
CA TYR A 181 22.07 12.80 31.30
C TYR A 181 22.44 11.40 30.76
N SER A 182 23.45 10.75 31.34
CA SER A 182 23.78 9.36 31.00
C SER A 182 22.64 8.44 31.41
N GLY A 183 22.31 7.48 30.55
CA GLY A 183 21.16 6.61 30.64
C GLY A 183 19.85 7.22 30.09
N ALA A 184 19.85 8.48 29.66
CA ALA A 184 18.69 9.08 29.00
C ALA A 184 18.38 8.42 27.65
N GLY A 185 17.10 8.28 27.33
CA GLY A 185 16.65 7.64 26.10
C GLY A 185 16.58 8.60 24.91
N LEU A 186 17.02 8.11 23.76
CA LEU A 186 16.86 8.78 22.48
C LEU A 186 15.61 8.26 21.78
N PHE A 187 14.65 9.17 21.57
CA PHE A 187 13.41 8.88 20.88
C PHE A 187 13.43 9.44 19.46
N TYR A 188 12.88 8.72 18.49
CA TYR A 188 12.64 9.34 17.19
C TYR A 188 11.71 10.53 17.34
N ALA A 189 12.07 11.66 16.74
CA ALA A 189 11.20 12.84 16.74
C ALA A 189 9.77 12.44 16.34
N ASN A 190 8.80 12.79 17.20
CA ASN A 190 7.34 12.65 17.02
C ASN A 190 6.80 11.22 17.20
N ARG A 191 7.59 10.33 17.79
CA ARG A 191 7.21 8.93 17.97
C ARG A 191 7.71 8.45 19.32
N SER A 192 6.86 7.77 20.08
CA SER A 192 7.21 7.03 21.30
C SER A 192 8.05 5.79 20.98
N VAL A 193 9.16 5.99 20.24
CA VAL A 193 10.06 4.95 19.74
C VAL A 193 11.45 5.21 20.26
N LEU A 194 11.85 4.40 21.21
CA LEU A 194 13.17 4.43 21.82
C LEU A 194 14.17 3.67 20.93
N VAL A 195 15.25 4.32 20.51
CA VAL A 195 16.26 3.73 19.61
C VAL A 195 17.61 3.51 20.25
N GLY A 196 17.87 4.18 21.36
CA GLY A 196 19.17 4.21 22.00
C GLY A 196 19.12 4.85 23.38
N LEU A 197 20.18 4.64 24.14
CA LEU A 197 20.45 5.32 25.41
C LEU A 197 21.75 6.11 25.28
N ILE A 198 21.81 7.31 25.85
CA ILE A 198 23.04 8.09 25.94
C ILE A 198 23.95 7.42 26.95
N THR A 199 25.16 7.02 26.56
CA THR A 199 26.09 6.29 27.45
C THR A 199 27.42 7.00 27.66
N GLN A 200 27.82 7.91 26.78
CA GLN A 200 29.05 8.67 26.98
C GLN A 200 28.90 10.08 26.47
N ILE A 201 29.34 11.03 27.29
CA ILE A 201 29.48 12.44 26.96
C ILE A 201 30.97 12.74 27.10
N THR A 202 31.69 12.99 26.00
CA THR A 202 33.11 13.35 26.05
C THR A 202 33.26 14.84 26.31
N ASP A 203 33.90 15.17 27.42
CA ASP A 203 34.00 16.54 27.95
C ASP A 203 35.47 16.89 28.21
N LEU A 204 36.16 17.43 27.20
CA LEU A 204 37.53 17.96 27.36
C LEU A 204 37.75 19.33 26.69
N SER A 205 36.79 19.88 25.94
CA SER A 205 36.98 21.15 25.24
C SER A 205 35.70 22.01 25.06
N GLY A 206 34.65 21.80 25.87
CA GLY A 206 33.51 22.73 25.92
C GLY A 206 32.57 22.75 24.71
N PHE A 207 32.68 21.81 23.75
CA PHE A 207 31.66 21.64 22.72
C PHE A 207 31.13 20.20 22.78
N ALA A 208 29.82 20.05 23.01
CA ALA A 208 29.01 18.82 22.92
C ALA A 208 28.96 18.24 21.48
N SER A 209 30.13 18.12 20.86
CA SER A 209 30.33 17.80 19.46
C SER A 209 30.41 16.28 19.23
N ALA A 210 30.56 15.46 20.27
CA ALA A 210 30.50 14.00 20.17
C ALA A 210 29.85 13.41 21.43
N ILE A 211 28.57 13.04 21.33
CA ILE A 211 27.88 12.25 22.36
C ILE A 211 27.68 10.86 21.78
N ILE A 212 28.01 9.82 22.55
CA ILE A 212 27.86 8.44 22.10
C ILE A 212 26.62 7.85 22.75
N ALA A 213 25.76 7.31 21.90
CA ALA A 213 24.61 6.54 22.32
C ALA A 213 24.78 5.06 21.99
N LYS A 214 24.32 4.20 22.90
CA LYS A 214 24.24 2.77 22.70
C LYS A 214 22.93 2.42 22.02
N LYS A 215 22.98 1.54 21.03
CA LYS A 215 21.77 0.97 20.39
C LYS A 215 21.10 0.01 21.36
N ILE A 216 19.77 0.03 21.35
CA ILE A 216 18.97 -0.95 22.08
C ILE A 216 18.75 -2.17 21.20
N ASP A 217 19.41 -3.28 21.52
CA ASP A 217 19.17 -4.57 20.88
C ASP A 217 18.02 -5.29 21.59
N TYR A 218 16.82 -5.17 21.03
CA TYR A 218 15.61 -5.77 21.60
C TYR A 218 15.71 -7.29 21.77
N LYS A 219 16.48 -8.00 20.93
CA LYS A 219 16.64 -9.46 21.05
C LYS A 219 17.46 -9.78 22.28
N LEU A 220 18.56 -9.06 22.48
CA LEU A 220 19.40 -9.19 23.67
C LEU A 220 18.61 -8.84 24.94
N LEU A 221 17.81 -7.77 24.92
CA LEU A 221 16.92 -7.42 26.04
C LEU A 221 15.96 -8.56 26.37
N ASN A 222 15.25 -9.09 25.37
CA ASN A 222 14.28 -10.15 25.57
C ASN A 222 14.93 -11.47 26.03
N GLU A 223 16.13 -11.78 25.53
CA GLU A 223 16.91 -12.92 26.01
C GLU A 223 17.26 -12.76 27.50
N LYS A 224 17.74 -11.58 27.91
CA LYS A 224 18.10 -11.31 29.31
C LYS A 224 16.89 -11.25 30.24
N ILE A 225 15.78 -10.66 29.80
CA ILE A 225 14.50 -10.64 30.54
C ILE A 225 14.01 -12.07 30.76
N SER A 226 13.94 -12.89 29.69
CA SER A 226 13.46 -14.26 29.78
C SER A 226 14.40 -15.18 30.60
N ALA A 227 15.71 -14.93 30.56
CA ALA A 227 16.68 -15.68 31.36
C ALA A 227 16.61 -15.32 32.85
N PHE A 228 16.23 -14.08 33.16
CA PHE A 228 16.01 -13.64 34.53
C PHE A 228 14.71 -14.20 35.10
N ASP A 229 13.60 -14.05 34.36
CA ASP A 229 12.30 -14.64 34.71
C ASP A 229 11.43 -14.75 33.44
N SER A 230 11.12 -15.99 33.06
CA SER A 230 10.32 -16.29 31.85
C SER A 230 8.87 -15.80 31.89
N SER A 231 8.36 -15.38 33.05
CA SER A 231 7.02 -14.80 33.21
C SER A 231 6.96 -13.30 32.87
N LEU A 232 8.12 -12.64 32.79
CA LEU A 232 8.22 -11.21 32.46
C LEU A 232 7.88 -10.96 30.97
N GLU A 233 7.19 -9.84 30.71
CA GLU A 233 6.76 -9.49 29.36
C GLU A 233 7.95 -9.05 28.48
N PRO A 234 8.12 -9.60 27.28
CA PRO A 234 9.17 -9.14 26.38
C PRO A 234 8.91 -7.71 25.89
N VAL A 235 9.97 -6.94 25.66
CA VAL A 235 9.87 -5.63 25.00
C VAL A 235 9.43 -5.79 23.54
N LYS A 236 8.58 -4.88 23.09
CA LYS A 236 8.04 -4.80 21.73
C LYS A 236 9.04 -4.08 20.82
N HIS A 237 9.10 -4.51 19.56
CA HIS A 237 10.01 -3.96 18.56
C HIS A 237 9.29 -3.51 17.29
N ILE A 238 9.80 -2.44 16.65
CA ILE A 238 9.41 -2.06 15.31
C ILE A 238 10.61 -1.75 14.40
N ASN A 239 10.62 -2.38 13.22
CA ASN A 239 11.69 -2.23 12.24
C ASN A 239 11.61 -0.93 11.41
N HIS A 240 10.42 -0.31 11.35
CA HIS A 240 10.21 0.88 10.53
C HIS A 240 9.19 1.82 11.15
N THR A 241 9.64 2.97 11.64
CA THR A 241 8.80 3.90 12.39
C THR A 241 7.63 4.51 11.62
N LEU A 242 7.63 4.49 10.28
CA LEU A 242 6.47 4.91 9.48
C LEU A 242 5.22 4.06 9.71
N LYS A 243 5.35 2.86 10.27
CA LYS A 243 4.26 1.93 10.56
C LYS A 243 3.45 2.28 11.81
N ILE A 244 3.88 3.28 12.58
CA ILE A 244 3.17 3.74 13.77
C ILE A 244 2.88 5.24 13.72
N SER A 245 1.93 5.66 14.55
CA SER A 245 1.72 7.06 14.95
C SER A 245 1.34 7.12 16.43
N LEU A 246 1.22 8.33 16.95
CA LEU A 246 0.65 8.59 18.27
C LEU A 246 -0.78 9.07 18.11
N ASN A 247 -1.66 8.63 19.01
CA ASN A 247 -3.00 9.17 19.14
C ASN A 247 -2.88 10.62 19.63
N GLU A 248 -3.60 11.53 18.96
CA GLU A 248 -3.53 12.97 19.25
C GLU A 248 -4.17 13.31 20.61
N VAL A 249 -5.06 12.44 21.12
CA VAL A 249 -5.80 12.66 22.37
C VAL A 249 -5.02 12.23 23.61
N ASP A 250 -4.56 10.97 23.65
CA ASP A 250 -3.95 10.36 24.84
C ASP A 250 -2.46 10.01 24.68
N GLY A 251 -1.89 10.21 23.48
CA GLY A 251 -0.50 9.89 23.17
C GLY A 251 -0.20 8.40 22.98
N SER A 252 -1.21 7.51 23.08
CA SER A 252 -1.03 6.06 22.90
C SER A 252 -0.50 5.70 21.50
N ILE A 253 0.20 4.57 21.41
CA ILE A 253 0.79 4.14 20.15
C ILE A 253 -0.26 3.46 19.27
N ILE A 254 -0.38 3.92 18.03
CA ILE A 254 -1.20 3.30 17.00
C ILE A 254 -0.28 2.49 16.09
N ASN A 255 -0.38 1.16 16.16
CA ASN A 255 0.34 0.26 15.28
C ASN A 255 -0.52 -0.13 14.06
N TYR A 256 -0.19 0.40 12.89
CA TYR A 256 -0.95 0.14 11.66
C TYR A 256 -0.75 -1.28 11.10
N GLU A 257 0.17 -2.06 11.66
CA GLU A 257 0.26 -3.50 11.34
C GLU A 257 -0.73 -4.35 12.13
N LYS A 258 -1.34 -3.77 13.18
CA LYS A 258 -2.20 -4.47 14.14
C LYS A 258 -3.38 -3.60 14.58
N ILE A 259 -4.17 -3.12 13.61
CA ILE A 259 -5.39 -2.36 13.93
C ILE A 259 -6.52 -3.35 14.16
N ILE A 260 -7.18 -3.25 15.31
CA ILE A 260 -8.33 -4.09 15.65
C ILE A 260 -9.61 -3.41 15.16
N ILE A 261 -10.32 -4.04 14.23
CA ILE A 261 -11.64 -3.60 13.73
C ILE A 261 -12.56 -4.81 13.77
N ASN A 262 -13.75 -4.67 14.38
CA ASN A 262 -14.70 -5.79 14.52
C ASN A 262 -14.04 -7.02 15.18
N ASP A 263 -13.24 -6.79 16.22
CA ASP A 263 -12.39 -7.77 16.92
C ASP A 263 -11.41 -8.55 16.03
N CYS A 264 -11.10 -8.06 14.83
CA CYS A 264 -10.14 -8.67 13.91
C CYS A 264 -8.84 -7.85 13.88
N GLU A 265 -7.68 -8.49 14.04
CA GLU A 265 -6.38 -7.85 13.90
C GLU A 265 -6.03 -7.72 12.40
N LEU A 266 -6.00 -6.49 11.91
CA LEU A 266 -5.78 -6.15 10.50
C LEU A 266 -4.47 -5.40 10.29
N ASN A 267 -3.71 -5.83 9.27
CA ASN A 267 -2.51 -5.13 8.82
C ASN A 267 -2.85 -4.04 7.78
N ILE A 268 -3.29 -2.90 8.28
CA ILE A 268 -3.66 -1.73 7.47
C ILE A 268 -2.45 -1.15 6.72
N TRP A 269 -1.28 -1.16 7.32
CA TRP A 269 -0.06 -0.67 6.67
C TRP A 269 0.21 -1.41 5.36
N ARG A 270 0.14 -2.75 5.40
CA ARG A 270 0.29 -3.62 4.24
C ARG A 270 -0.83 -3.41 3.23
N ALA A 271 -2.08 -3.34 3.69
CA ALA A 271 -3.23 -3.06 2.82
C ALA A 271 -3.05 -1.75 2.03
N ILE A 272 -2.59 -0.68 2.67
CA ILE A 272 -2.27 0.60 2.00
C ILE A 272 -1.14 0.42 0.97
N GLN A 273 -0.08 -0.33 1.28
CA GLN A 273 1.01 -0.55 0.32
C GLN A 273 0.59 -1.39 -0.89
N ARG A 274 -0.25 -2.41 -0.69
CA ARG A 274 -0.83 -3.23 -1.76
C ARG A 274 -1.77 -2.42 -2.63
N LEU A 275 -2.65 -1.64 -1.99
CA LEU A 275 -3.59 -0.76 -2.69
C LEU A 275 -2.84 0.25 -3.58
N LYS A 276 -1.72 0.83 -3.16
CA LYS A 276 -0.90 1.72 -4.03
C LYS A 276 -0.53 1.10 -5.38
N ASN A 277 -0.36 -0.22 -5.45
CA ASN A 277 -0.06 -0.90 -6.70
C ASN A 277 -1.34 -1.22 -7.49
N ASP A 278 -2.40 -1.69 -6.82
CA ASP A 278 -3.73 -1.97 -7.38
C ASP A 278 -4.40 -0.71 -7.98
N LEU A 279 -4.08 0.50 -7.49
CA LEU A 279 -4.61 1.76 -8.04
C LEU A 279 -4.06 2.12 -9.43
N LYS A 280 -2.98 1.49 -9.89
CA LYS A 280 -2.27 1.92 -11.11
C LYS A 280 -3.03 1.61 -12.39
N ASP A 281 -3.86 0.58 -12.37
CA ASP A 281 -4.68 0.08 -13.47
C ASP A 281 -6.17 0.24 -13.22
N ASP A 282 -6.57 1.08 -12.24
CA ASP A 282 -7.95 1.51 -12.04
C ASP A 282 -8.60 1.99 -13.35
N TRP A 283 -9.86 1.61 -13.56
CA TRP A 283 -10.67 2.06 -14.70
C TRP A 283 -11.03 3.55 -14.66
N PHE A 284 -11.02 4.14 -13.46
CA PHE A 284 -11.22 5.58 -13.24
C PHE A 284 -10.08 6.10 -12.38
N GLN A 285 -8.99 6.50 -13.03
CA GLN A 285 -7.80 6.99 -12.33
C GLN A 285 -8.09 8.29 -11.55
N ASP A 286 -7.76 8.33 -10.26
CA ASP A 286 -7.87 9.55 -9.46
C ASP A 286 -6.97 10.66 -10.02
N PRO A 287 -7.48 11.89 -10.19
CA PRO A 287 -6.73 12.95 -10.86
C PRO A 287 -5.39 13.27 -10.19
N ILE A 288 -5.27 13.08 -8.88
CA ILE A 288 -4.03 13.36 -8.12
C ILE A 288 -3.48 12.10 -7.41
N ASN A 289 -3.78 10.92 -7.97
CA ASN A 289 -3.29 9.61 -7.51
C ASN A 289 -3.49 9.35 -6.00
N PHE A 290 -4.64 9.76 -5.43
CA PHE A 290 -5.00 9.55 -4.02
C PHE A 290 -3.97 10.08 -3.01
N LYS A 291 -3.14 11.06 -3.38
CA LYS A 291 -1.98 11.54 -2.61
C LYS A 291 -2.23 11.78 -1.11
N PHE A 292 -3.38 12.35 -0.75
CA PHE A 292 -3.74 12.60 0.65
C PHE A 292 -4.41 11.41 1.34
N LEU A 293 -5.22 10.66 0.59
CA LEU A 293 -5.98 9.52 1.10
C LEU A 293 -5.05 8.32 1.41
N LEU A 294 -3.95 8.19 0.68
CA LEU A 294 -2.87 7.22 0.94
C LEU A 294 -2.11 7.44 2.26
N SER A 295 -2.47 8.46 3.03
CA SER A 295 -1.93 8.72 4.35
C SER A 295 -2.60 7.84 5.41
N LYS A 296 -1.79 7.13 6.20
CA LYS A 296 -2.26 6.38 7.37
C LYS A 296 -3.01 7.26 8.38
N LYS A 297 -2.63 8.54 8.50
CA LYS A 297 -3.32 9.52 9.36
C LYS A 297 -4.75 9.78 8.87
N PHE A 298 -4.92 9.89 7.55
CA PHE A 298 -6.24 10.08 6.94
C PHE A 298 -7.14 8.87 7.24
N PHE A 299 -6.62 7.66 7.03
CA PHE A 299 -7.33 6.43 7.38
C PHE A 299 -7.71 6.39 8.87
N TYR A 300 -6.76 6.64 9.78
CA TYR A 300 -7.01 6.62 11.22
C TYR A 300 -8.12 7.59 11.62
N LYS A 301 -8.12 8.83 11.10
CA LYS A 301 -9.16 9.82 11.38
C LYS A 301 -10.57 9.33 11.03
N ARG A 302 -10.70 8.49 9.99
CA ARG A 302 -12.01 7.93 9.62
C ARG A 302 -12.47 6.82 10.55
N ILE A 303 -11.56 6.04 11.10
CA ILE A 303 -11.88 4.79 11.80
C ILE A 303 -11.58 4.79 13.30
N HIS A 304 -10.92 5.81 13.87
CA HIS A 304 -10.47 5.79 15.26
C HIS A 304 -11.60 5.51 16.26
N ASN A 305 -12.83 5.94 15.95
CA ASN A 305 -13.99 5.74 16.81
C ASN A 305 -14.44 4.28 16.95
N ILE A 306 -14.00 3.40 16.03
CA ILE A 306 -14.36 1.97 16.02
C ILE A 306 -13.17 1.04 16.32
N ILE A 307 -11.94 1.56 16.37
CA ILE A 307 -10.74 0.75 16.67
C ILE A 307 -10.85 0.18 18.08
N GLY A 308 -10.58 -1.12 18.22
CA GLY A 308 -10.61 -1.83 19.51
C GLY A 308 -12.01 -1.96 20.11
N LYS A 309 -13.06 -1.60 19.36
CA LYS A 309 -14.46 -1.76 19.76
C LYS A 309 -15.12 -2.83 18.90
N ASN A 310 -16.10 -3.51 19.48
CA ASN A 310 -16.96 -4.43 18.76
C ASN A 310 -18.02 -3.66 17.94
N ILE A 311 -17.55 -2.85 16.98
CA ILE A 311 -18.36 -2.07 16.05
C ILE A 311 -17.89 -2.38 14.64
N THR A 312 -18.83 -2.79 13.79
CA THR A 312 -18.53 -3.13 12.40
C THR A 312 -18.36 -1.87 11.55
N TYR A 313 -17.36 -1.89 10.67
CA TYR A 313 -17.13 -0.80 9.72
C TYR A 313 -18.30 -0.66 8.75
N LYS A 314 -18.77 0.58 8.56
CA LYS A 314 -19.77 0.91 7.55
C LYS A 314 -19.19 1.93 6.54
N PRO A 315 -19.26 1.64 5.22
CA PRO A 315 -19.04 2.59 4.15
C PRO A 315 -19.73 3.94 4.39
N SER A 316 -19.08 5.05 4.02
CA SER A 316 -19.70 6.38 4.18
C SER A 316 -20.69 6.73 3.06
N SER A 317 -20.72 5.97 1.96
CA SER A 317 -21.58 6.24 0.82
C SER A 317 -21.81 4.97 0.00
N LEU A 318 -22.87 4.98 -0.81
CA LEU A 318 -23.14 3.91 -1.76
C LEU A 318 -22.10 3.89 -2.89
N ALA A 319 -21.74 2.68 -3.34
CA ALA A 319 -20.86 2.51 -4.50
C ALA A 319 -21.53 3.03 -5.79
N LYS A 320 -20.70 3.39 -6.76
CA LYS A 320 -21.13 3.84 -8.08
C LYS A 320 -20.85 2.77 -9.12
N HIS A 321 -21.85 2.55 -9.96
CA HIS A 321 -21.84 1.55 -11.00
C HIS A 321 -21.67 2.26 -12.33
N PHE A 322 -20.61 1.90 -13.05
CA PHE A 322 -20.25 2.47 -14.34
C PHE A 322 -20.18 1.37 -15.39
N THR A 323 -20.08 1.77 -16.66
CA THR A 323 -19.77 0.87 -17.76
C THR A 323 -18.38 1.15 -18.35
N VAL A 324 -17.64 0.06 -18.59
CA VAL A 324 -16.30 0.09 -19.18
C VAL A 324 -16.34 -0.69 -20.51
N PRO A 325 -15.76 -0.17 -21.60
CA PRO A 325 -15.75 -0.84 -22.89
C PRO A 325 -14.89 -2.12 -22.86
N LYS A 326 -15.38 -3.16 -23.53
CA LYS A 326 -14.67 -4.43 -23.80
C LYS A 326 -14.37 -4.53 -25.29
N SER A 327 -13.31 -5.25 -25.65
CA SER A 327 -13.03 -5.56 -27.05
C SER A 327 -14.22 -6.27 -27.69
N GLY A 328 -14.64 -5.81 -28.86
CA GLY A 328 -15.89 -6.26 -29.50
C GLY A 328 -17.11 -5.40 -29.17
N TYR A 329 -16.91 -4.21 -28.59
CA TYR A 329 -17.94 -3.18 -28.34
C TYR A 329 -19.01 -3.55 -27.30
N SER A 330 -18.85 -4.66 -26.59
CA SER A 330 -19.66 -4.95 -25.40
C SER A 330 -19.15 -4.15 -24.19
N THR A 331 -19.89 -4.17 -23.07
CA THR A 331 -19.51 -3.50 -21.83
C THR A 331 -19.08 -4.49 -20.74
N ARG A 332 -18.44 -3.97 -19.70
CA ARG A 332 -18.29 -4.58 -18.37
C ARG A 332 -18.78 -3.59 -17.32
N PRO A 333 -19.50 -4.03 -16.28
CA PRO A 333 -19.84 -3.20 -15.15
C PRO A 333 -18.60 -2.96 -14.28
N ALA A 334 -18.49 -1.73 -13.81
CA ALA A 334 -17.45 -1.27 -12.90
C ALA A 334 -18.06 -0.74 -11.63
N ILE A 335 -17.53 -1.16 -10.48
CA ILE A 335 -17.98 -0.74 -9.16
C ILE A 335 -16.89 0.12 -8.55
N GLU A 336 -17.15 1.42 -8.46
CA GLU A 336 -16.27 2.37 -7.77
C GLU A 336 -16.78 2.61 -6.34
N THR A 337 -15.89 2.38 -5.39
CA THR A 337 -16.15 2.46 -3.94
C THR A 337 -15.33 3.58 -3.33
N SER A 338 -15.52 3.86 -2.04
CA SER A 338 -14.63 4.80 -1.36
C SER A 338 -13.21 4.24 -1.23
N PHE A 339 -12.24 5.13 -0.99
CA PHE A 339 -10.86 4.71 -0.77
C PHE A 339 -10.68 3.92 0.54
N ILE A 340 -11.42 4.30 1.58
CA ILE A 340 -11.36 3.63 2.89
C ILE A 340 -11.96 2.22 2.79
N ASP A 341 -13.07 2.07 2.07
CA ASP A 341 -13.67 0.77 1.74
C ASP A 341 -12.65 -0.18 1.11
N ARG A 342 -11.85 0.32 0.15
CA ARG A 342 -10.80 -0.48 -0.51
C ARG A 342 -9.70 -0.91 0.45
N ILE A 343 -9.29 -0.06 1.40
CA ILE A 343 -8.30 -0.44 2.42
C ILE A 343 -8.85 -1.56 3.31
N ILE A 344 -10.07 -1.41 3.81
CA ILE A 344 -10.70 -2.41 4.68
C ILE A 344 -10.88 -3.74 3.93
N TYR A 345 -11.40 -3.68 2.71
CA TYR A 345 -11.58 -4.86 1.86
C TYR A 345 -10.25 -5.56 1.58
N GLN A 346 -9.21 -4.82 1.21
CA GLN A 346 -7.87 -5.38 1.01
C GLN A 346 -7.32 -6.01 2.29
N ALA A 347 -7.51 -5.37 3.45
CA ALA A 347 -7.03 -5.88 4.74
C ALA A 347 -7.74 -7.18 5.16
N TYR A 348 -9.05 -7.28 4.94
CA TYR A 348 -9.81 -8.51 5.16
C TYR A 348 -9.34 -9.64 4.24
N VAL A 349 -9.23 -9.37 2.94
CA VAL A 349 -8.80 -10.39 1.97
C VAL A 349 -7.34 -10.79 2.16
N ASP A 350 -6.47 -9.87 2.59
CA ASP A 350 -5.09 -10.16 2.99
C ASP A 350 -5.06 -11.24 4.08
N LYS A 351 -5.88 -11.11 5.14
CA LYS A 351 -5.92 -12.06 6.24
C LYS A 351 -6.48 -13.41 5.79
N LEU A 352 -7.49 -13.43 4.91
CA LEU A 352 -7.98 -14.67 4.30
C LEU A 352 -6.88 -15.36 3.46
N ALA A 353 -6.10 -14.59 2.70
CA ALA A 353 -5.06 -15.12 1.84
C ALA A 353 -3.92 -15.79 2.60
N GLU A 354 -3.51 -15.19 3.72
CA GLU A 354 -2.48 -15.75 4.61
C GLU A 354 -2.85 -17.12 5.17
N ASN A 355 -4.14 -17.38 5.35
CA ASN A 355 -4.63 -18.59 5.99
C ASN A 355 -5.15 -19.65 5.00
N LEU A 356 -5.58 -19.25 3.80
CA LEU A 356 -6.32 -20.11 2.87
C LEU A 356 -5.62 -20.41 1.53
N ASP A 357 -4.57 -19.69 1.11
CA ASP A 357 -4.00 -19.90 -0.24
C ASP A 357 -3.45 -21.32 -0.45
N LYS A 358 -2.96 -21.95 0.63
CA LYS A 358 -2.47 -23.35 0.63
C LYS A 358 -3.51 -24.37 0.14
N ILE A 359 -4.80 -24.03 0.16
CA ILE A 359 -5.90 -24.88 -0.27
C ILE A 359 -6.00 -24.91 -1.81
N LEU A 360 -5.55 -23.86 -2.49
CA LEU A 360 -5.61 -23.76 -3.95
C LEU A 360 -4.63 -24.75 -4.60
N HIS A 361 -5.15 -25.54 -5.55
CA HIS A 361 -4.37 -26.55 -6.26
C HIS A 361 -3.14 -25.94 -6.99
N PRO A 362 -1.98 -26.62 -7.07
CA PRO A 362 -0.80 -26.13 -7.80
C PRO A 362 -1.02 -25.81 -9.29
N HIS A 363 -2.09 -26.35 -9.90
CA HIS A 363 -2.48 -26.06 -11.29
C HIS A 363 -3.29 -24.77 -11.46
N VAL A 364 -3.50 -24.01 -10.37
CA VAL A 364 -4.04 -22.65 -10.39
C VAL A 364 -2.87 -21.67 -10.35
N TYR A 365 -2.65 -20.94 -11.45
CA TYR A 365 -1.45 -20.12 -11.63
C TYR A 365 -1.66 -18.64 -11.28
N SER A 366 -2.84 -18.09 -11.53
CA SER A 366 -3.13 -16.67 -11.40
C SER A 366 -3.44 -16.25 -9.96
N PHE A 367 -3.11 -15.01 -9.56
CA PHE A 367 -3.48 -14.40 -8.27
C PHE A 367 -3.27 -15.32 -7.05
N ARG A 368 -2.13 -16.00 -7.03
CA ARG A 368 -1.66 -16.87 -5.94
C ARG A 368 -0.86 -16.05 -4.94
N TYR A 369 -1.20 -16.17 -3.66
CA TYR A 369 -0.59 -15.41 -2.58
C TYR A 369 0.92 -15.65 -2.53
N ASN A 370 1.68 -14.56 -2.50
CA ASN A 370 3.13 -14.62 -2.35
C ASN A 370 3.51 -14.38 -0.88
N SER A 371 3.99 -15.40 -0.18
CA SER A 371 4.53 -15.27 1.18
C SER A 371 6.01 -14.86 1.20
N GLY A 372 6.67 -14.79 0.04
CA GLY A 372 8.09 -14.50 -0.11
C GLY A 372 8.45 -13.02 -0.18
N LYS A 373 9.66 -12.72 -0.70
CA LYS A 373 10.17 -11.35 -0.81
C LYS A 373 9.26 -10.49 -1.69
N GLY A 374 9.00 -9.24 -1.27
CA GLY A 374 8.19 -8.27 -2.01
C GLY A 374 6.68 -8.30 -1.69
N ASN A 375 6.23 -9.24 -0.86
CA ASN A 375 4.81 -9.42 -0.50
C ASN A 375 4.15 -8.23 0.22
N GLN A 376 4.96 -7.32 0.77
CA GLN A 376 4.51 -6.12 1.46
C GLN A 376 3.78 -5.16 0.52
N SER A 377 4.27 -5.00 -0.71
CA SER A 377 3.70 -4.07 -1.68
C SER A 377 2.85 -4.74 -2.74
N TYR A 378 3.05 -6.03 -3.02
CA TYR A 378 2.27 -6.75 -4.02
C TYR A 378 1.86 -8.10 -3.47
N MET A 379 0.56 -8.42 -3.56
CA MET A 379 -0.02 -9.58 -2.88
C MET A 379 0.34 -10.91 -3.52
N TYR A 380 0.60 -10.93 -4.83
CA TYR A 380 0.67 -12.16 -5.61
C TYR A 380 2.05 -12.47 -6.17
N HIS A 381 2.22 -13.68 -6.68
CA HIS A 381 3.30 -13.97 -7.63
C HIS A 381 3.10 -13.15 -8.92
N TYR A 382 4.19 -12.76 -9.59
CA TYR A 382 4.11 -11.93 -10.79
C TYR A 382 3.26 -12.60 -11.88
N SER A 383 2.19 -11.92 -12.31
CA SER A 383 1.17 -12.44 -13.22
C SER A 383 1.75 -12.97 -14.54
N ILE A 384 2.69 -12.24 -15.16
CA ILE A 384 3.35 -12.65 -16.41
C ILE A 384 4.13 -13.95 -16.24
N GLU A 385 4.87 -14.10 -15.13
CA GLU A 385 5.64 -15.32 -14.85
C GLU A 385 4.71 -16.52 -14.62
N GLN A 386 3.62 -16.31 -13.89
CA GLN A 386 2.61 -17.33 -13.65
C GLN A 386 1.86 -17.72 -14.93
N TRP A 387 1.55 -16.77 -15.80
CA TRP A 387 0.94 -17.03 -17.11
C TRP A 387 1.89 -17.83 -18.02
N LYS A 388 3.19 -17.52 -18.01
CA LYS A 388 4.20 -18.33 -18.73
C LYS A 388 4.24 -19.77 -18.21
N LYS A 389 4.19 -19.98 -16.89
CA LYS A 389 4.11 -21.33 -16.31
C LYS A 389 2.85 -22.07 -16.73
N TYR A 390 1.70 -21.40 -16.72
CA TYR A 390 0.42 -21.97 -17.19
C TYR A 390 0.49 -22.43 -18.65
N VAL A 391 1.03 -21.60 -19.54
CA VAL A 391 1.26 -21.95 -20.95
C VAL A 391 2.25 -23.10 -21.09
N TYR A 392 3.39 -23.02 -20.41
CA TYR A 392 4.44 -24.03 -20.47
C TYR A 392 3.93 -25.41 -20.02
N GLN A 393 3.21 -25.47 -18.90
CA GLN A 393 2.67 -26.71 -18.34
C GLN A 393 1.60 -27.32 -19.25
N THR A 394 0.79 -26.49 -19.92
CA THR A 394 -0.14 -27.01 -20.93
C THR A 394 0.65 -27.60 -22.12
N LYS A 395 1.65 -26.87 -22.63
CA LYS A 395 2.46 -27.26 -23.79
C LYS A 395 3.29 -28.52 -23.55
N SER A 396 3.80 -28.74 -22.34
CA SER A 396 4.63 -29.91 -22.01
C SER A 396 3.84 -31.22 -22.02
N VAL A 397 2.52 -31.17 -21.79
CA VAL A 397 1.64 -32.34 -21.78
C VAL A 397 0.90 -32.54 -23.10
N LEU A 398 0.63 -31.46 -23.84
CA LEU A 398 0.05 -31.51 -25.18
C LEU A 398 1.07 -32.09 -26.18
N THR A 399 0.83 -33.32 -26.59
CA THR A 399 1.75 -34.11 -27.42
C THR A 399 0.98 -34.87 -28.49
N LYS A 400 1.67 -35.48 -29.46
CA LYS A 400 1.00 -36.31 -30.49
C LYS A 400 0.19 -37.47 -29.88
N ASP A 401 0.63 -38.00 -28.73
CA ASP A 401 -0.03 -39.10 -28.01
C ASP A 401 -1.16 -38.61 -27.08
N ARG A 402 -1.22 -37.31 -26.79
CA ARG A 402 -2.30 -36.64 -26.05
C ARG A 402 -2.66 -35.33 -26.76
N PRO A 403 -3.31 -35.40 -27.93
CA PRO A 403 -3.36 -34.26 -28.84
C PRO A 403 -4.54 -33.33 -28.58
N PHE A 404 -5.53 -33.71 -27.75
CA PHE A 404 -6.74 -32.91 -27.60
C PHE A 404 -6.60 -31.86 -26.51
N LEU A 405 -6.71 -30.59 -26.88
CA LEU A 405 -6.73 -29.45 -25.96
C LEU A 405 -8.16 -28.89 -25.86
N VAL A 406 -8.74 -28.94 -24.67
CA VAL A 406 -9.93 -28.15 -24.34
C VAL A 406 -9.46 -26.77 -23.89
N VAL A 407 -10.00 -25.73 -24.51
CA VAL A 407 -9.92 -24.34 -24.03
C VAL A 407 -11.32 -23.90 -23.67
N ALA A 408 -11.50 -23.36 -22.46
CA ALA A 408 -12.79 -22.89 -21.97
C ALA A 408 -12.66 -21.58 -21.18
N ASP A 409 -13.72 -20.79 -21.20
CA ASP A 409 -13.84 -19.47 -20.55
C ASP A 409 -15.17 -19.42 -19.79
N ILE A 410 -15.24 -18.63 -18.71
CA ILE A 410 -16.45 -18.47 -17.91
C ILE A 410 -17.19 -17.20 -18.34
N THR A 411 -18.49 -17.31 -18.60
CA THR A 411 -19.30 -16.16 -19.03
C THR A 411 -19.44 -15.12 -17.91
N ASN A 412 -19.00 -13.88 -18.16
CA ASN A 412 -19.09 -12.72 -17.27
C ASN A 412 -18.79 -13.07 -15.80
N PHE A 413 -17.68 -13.77 -15.58
CA PHE A 413 -17.39 -14.48 -14.34
C PHE A 413 -17.66 -13.66 -13.07
N PHE A 414 -16.98 -12.53 -12.91
CA PHE A 414 -17.10 -11.70 -11.70
C PHE A 414 -18.52 -11.19 -11.44
N GLU A 415 -19.30 -10.91 -12.49
CA GLU A 415 -20.69 -10.43 -12.41
C GLU A 415 -21.63 -11.54 -11.95
N ASN A 416 -21.31 -12.78 -12.30
CA ASN A 416 -22.15 -13.96 -12.02
C ASN A 416 -21.77 -14.68 -10.71
N ILE A 417 -20.77 -14.22 -9.97
CA ILE A 417 -20.46 -14.77 -8.65
C ILE A 417 -21.64 -14.47 -7.71
N ASN A 418 -22.36 -15.52 -7.30
CA ASN A 418 -23.39 -15.38 -6.27
C ASN A 418 -22.71 -15.15 -4.91
N THR A 419 -22.96 -14.00 -4.31
CA THR A 419 -22.26 -13.55 -3.11
C THR A 419 -22.61 -14.40 -1.89
N LYS A 420 -23.85 -14.89 -1.77
CA LYS A 420 -24.25 -15.82 -0.70
C LYS A 420 -23.51 -17.16 -0.80
N LEU A 421 -23.42 -17.72 -2.01
CA LEU A 421 -22.66 -18.96 -2.25
C LEU A 421 -21.17 -18.77 -1.98
N LEU A 422 -20.60 -17.64 -2.41
CA LEU A 422 -19.22 -17.28 -2.12
C LEU A 422 -18.96 -17.28 -0.61
N LEU A 423 -19.72 -16.49 0.15
CA LEU A 423 -19.52 -16.34 1.60
C LEU A 423 -19.72 -17.68 2.32
N LYS A 424 -20.76 -18.44 1.96
CA LYS A 424 -21.00 -19.78 2.51
C LYS A 424 -19.82 -20.71 2.25
N TYR A 425 -19.28 -20.70 1.04
CA TYR A 425 -18.15 -21.54 0.68
C TYR A 425 -16.87 -21.11 1.41
N LEU A 426 -16.58 -19.81 1.52
CA LEU A 426 -15.46 -19.32 2.32
C LEU A 426 -15.54 -19.78 3.77
N LYS A 427 -16.72 -19.72 4.39
CA LYS A 427 -16.92 -20.24 5.76
C LYS A 427 -16.64 -21.75 5.86
N SER A 428 -17.05 -22.55 4.86
CA SER A 428 -16.69 -23.98 4.83
C SER A 428 -15.18 -24.21 4.70
N LEU A 429 -14.50 -23.43 3.87
CA LEU A 429 -13.03 -23.53 3.73
C LEU A 429 -12.32 -23.20 5.05
N ILE A 430 -12.78 -22.17 5.77
CA ILE A 430 -12.26 -21.81 7.10
C ILE A 430 -12.51 -22.95 8.09
N HIS A 431 -13.74 -23.46 8.16
CA HIS A 431 -14.11 -24.55 9.05
C HIS A 431 -13.17 -25.77 8.88
N ASP A 432 -12.91 -26.14 7.63
CA ASP A 432 -12.20 -27.37 7.30
C ASP A 432 -10.66 -27.24 7.32
N ASN A 433 -10.10 -26.02 7.17
CA ASN A 433 -8.66 -25.86 6.89
C ASN A 433 -7.92 -24.79 7.73
N ALA A 434 -8.64 -23.90 8.40
CA ALA A 434 -8.02 -22.88 9.27
C ALA A 434 -7.68 -23.48 10.65
N ALA A 435 -6.70 -22.88 11.32
CA ALA A 435 -6.38 -23.22 12.71
C ALA A 435 -7.54 -22.82 13.63
N ASP A 436 -7.84 -23.65 14.64
CA ASP A 436 -9.03 -23.47 15.48
C ASP A 436 -9.06 -22.13 16.23
N ASP A 437 -7.90 -21.64 16.66
CA ASP A 437 -7.72 -20.35 17.34
C ASP A 437 -7.99 -19.14 16.44
N LEU A 438 -7.97 -19.32 15.11
CA LEU A 438 -8.21 -18.25 14.13
C LEU A 438 -9.61 -18.30 13.50
N LYS A 439 -10.38 -19.38 13.67
CA LYS A 439 -11.66 -19.58 12.97
C LYS A 439 -12.66 -18.45 13.24
N GLU A 440 -12.86 -18.09 14.50
CA GLU A 440 -13.78 -17.01 14.89
C GLU A 440 -13.41 -15.66 14.26
N GLU A 441 -12.13 -15.30 14.29
CA GLU A 441 -11.63 -14.09 13.64
C GLU A 441 -11.89 -14.14 12.13
N LEU A 442 -11.57 -15.26 11.46
CA LEU A 442 -11.76 -15.41 10.02
C LEU A 442 -13.25 -15.41 9.62
N TYR A 443 -14.16 -15.92 10.47
CA TYR A 443 -15.60 -15.81 10.23
C TYR A 443 -16.07 -14.36 10.27
N LYS A 444 -15.65 -13.59 11.28
CA LYS A 444 -15.94 -12.15 11.36
C LYS A 444 -15.41 -11.38 10.14
N ILE A 445 -14.26 -11.78 9.61
CA ILE A 445 -13.70 -11.22 8.38
C ILE A 445 -14.56 -11.54 7.16
N VAL A 446 -15.02 -12.78 7.00
CA VAL A 446 -15.93 -13.15 5.91
C VAL A 446 -17.24 -12.37 6.01
N ASP A 447 -17.77 -12.17 7.21
CA ASP A 447 -18.98 -11.37 7.42
C ASP A 447 -18.74 -9.90 7.06
N GLY A 448 -17.61 -9.31 7.48
CA GLY A 448 -17.21 -7.96 7.07
C GLY A 448 -17.06 -7.78 5.56
N VAL A 449 -16.50 -8.78 4.86
CA VAL A 449 -16.46 -8.82 3.39
C VAL A 449 -17.88 -8.86 2.80
N GLY A 450 -18.76 -9.70 3.35
CA GLY A 450 -20.14 -9.82 2.91
C GLY A 450 -20.95 -8.53 3.08
N GLU A 451 -20.76 -7.83 4.20
CA GLU A 451 -21.42 -6.54 4.44
C GLU A 451 -20.98 -5.46 3.46
N LEU A 452 -19.69 -5.39 3.14
CA LEU A 452 -19.16 -4.47 2.14
C LEU A 452 -19.77 -4.74 0.76
N ILE A 453 -19.72 -5.99 0.29
CA ILE A 453 -20.25 -6.38 -1.01
C ILE A 453 -21.76 -6.10 -1.08
N LYS A 454 -22.52 -6.44 -0.03
CA LYS A 454 -23.95 -6.17 0.05
C LYS A 454 -24.25 -4.68 -0.13
N GLN A 455 -23.51 -3.81 0.55
CA GLN A 455 -23.71 -2.35 0.44
C GLN A 455 -23.32 -1.81 -0.93
N TRP A 456 -22.27 -2.33 -1.55
CA TRP A 456 -21.87 -1.91 -2.89
C TRP A 456 -22.88 -2.34 -3.96
N ASN A 457 -23.52 -3.50 -3.77
CA ASN A 457 -24.50 -4.05 -4.69
C ASN A 457 -25.94 -3.58 -4.42
N ASP A 458 -26.21 -2.83 -3.36
CA ASP A 458 -27.56 -2.45 -2.89
C ASP A 458 -28.45 -1.84 -3.99
N LYS A 459 -27.85 -1.08 -4.92
CA LYS A 459 -28.54 -0.44 -6.06
C LYS A 459 -28.56 -1.25 -7.36
N GLN A 460 -27.96 -2.42 -7.38
CA GLN A 460 -28.03 -3.30 -8.54
C GLN A 460 -29.35 -4.06 -8.55
N ILE A 461 -29.90 -4.30 -9.75
CA ILE A 461 -31.12 -5.10 -9.94
C ILE A 461 -30.95 -6.51 -9.35
N ASN A 462 -29.74 -7.07 -9.43
CA ASN A 462 -29.37 -8.37 -8.87
C ASN A 462 -28.32 -8.23 -7.76
N SER A 463 -28.71 -7.63 -6.64
CA SER A 463 -27.78 -7.32 -5.53
C SER A 463 -27.06 -8.54 -4.90
N GLU A 464 -27.58 -9.76 -5.16
CA GLU A 464 -26.98 -11.02 -4.70
C GLU A 464 -25.83 -11.54 -5.59
N PHE A 465 -25.54 -10.87 -6.70
CA PHE A 465 -24.52 -11.27 -7.66
C PHE A 465 -23.48 -10.17 -7.84
N GLY A 466 -22.26 -10.57 -8.17
CA GLY A 466 -21.20 -9.62 -8.50
C GLY A 466 -20.28 -9.31 -7.32
N ILE A 467 -18.98 -9.27 -7.61
CA ILE A 467 -17.97 -8.63 -6.76
C ILE A 467 -17.20 -7.59 -7.59
N PRO A 468 -16.58 -6.55 -6.98
CA PRO A 468 -15.88 -5.52 -7.72
C PRO A 468 -14.81 -6.09 -8.65
N GLN A 469 -14.91 -5.80 -9.94
CA GLN A 469 -13.91 -6.18 -10.94
C GLN A 469 -12.68 -5.28 -10.86
N ASN A 470 -11.55 -5.74 -11.42
CA ASN A 470 -10.29 -4.99 -11.46
C ASN A 470 -9.82 -4.54 -10.06
N ARG A 471 -9.91 -5.49 -9.12
CA ARG A 471 -9.38 -5.39 -7.76
C ARG A 471 -8.59 -6.66 -7.47
N ASP A 472 -7.36 -6.49 -6.99
CA ASP A 472 -6.51 -7.58 -6.54
C ASP A 472 -7.26 -8.45 -5.52
N ALA A 473 -7.86 -7.85 -4.49
CA ALA A 473 -8.61 -8.56 -3.45
C ALA A 473 -9.77 -9.42 -4.02
N SER A 474 -10.59 -8.88 -4.92
CA SER A 474 -11.69 -9.65 -5.54
C SER A 474 -11.18 -10.82 -6.37
N SER A 475 -10.05 -10.65 -7.05
CA SER A 475 -9.44 -11.72 -7.86
C SER A 475 -9.06 -12.92 -6.98
N TYR A 476 -8.52 -12.70 -5.78
CA TYR A 476 -8.24 -13.80 -4.86
C TYR A 476 -9.50 -14.49 -4.33
N LEU A 477 -10.55 -13.74 -3.95
CA LEU A 477 -11.83 -14.34 -3.54
C LEU A 477 -12.44 -15.19 -4.67
N ALA A 478 -12.33 -14.72 -5.91
CA ALA A 478 -12.80 -15.44 -7.08
C ALA A 478 -12.05 -16.76 -7.29
N ASN A 479 -10.73 -16.79 -7.05
CA ASN A 479 -9.94 -18.02 -7.04
C ASN A 479 -10.40 -19.00 -5.96
N LEU A 480 -10.65 -18.52 -4.74
CA LEU A 480 -11.18 -19.36 -3.67
C LEU A 480 -12.55 -19.93 -4.03
N PHE A 481 -13.40 -19.16 -4.71
CA PHE A 481 -14.70 -19.64 -5.19
C PHE A 481 -14.56 -20.77 -6.22
N LEU A 482 -13.69 -20.58 -7.21
CA LEU A 482 -13.42 -21.57 -8.26
C LEU A 482 -12.70 -22.83 -7.75
N ASN A 483 -12.09 -22.79 -6.57
CA ASN A 483 -11.47 -23.95 -5.95
C ASN A 483 -12.42 -25.16 -5.81
N LYS A 484 -13.73 -24.91 -5.67
CA LYS A 484 -14.72 -26.00 -5.66
C LYS A 484 -14.71 -26.78 -6.99
N ILE A 485 -14.68 -26.06 -8.11
CA ILE A 485 -14.62 -26.64 -9.45
C ILE A 485 -13.28 -27.35 -9.65
N ASP A 486 -12.17 -26.73 -9.25
CA ASP A 486 -10.84 -27.32 -9.38
C ASP A 486 -10.77 -28.70 -8.70
N ARG A 487 -11.29 -28.80 -7.47
CA ARG A 487 -11.31 -30.05 -6.72
C ARG A 487 -12.19 -31.11 -7.38
N ILE A 488 -13.38 -30.74 -7.87
CA ILE A 488 -14.28 -31.67 -8.58
C ILE A 488 -13.60 -32.19 -9.85
N MET A 489 -13.02 -31.30 -10.65
CA MET A 489 -12.39 -31.68 -11.93
C MET A 489 -11.19 -32.60 -11.70
N ILE A 490 -10.32 -32.28 -10.75
CA ILE A 490 -9.06 -33.00 -10.54
C ILE A 490 -9.28 -34.30 -9.76
N TYR A 491 -10.01 -34.25 -8.65
CA TYR A 491 -10.10 -35.38 -7.72
C TYR A 491 -11.33 -36.26 -7.96
N SER A 492 -12.50 -35.68 -8.23
CA SER A 492 -13.73 -36.46 -8.43
C SER A 492 -13.85 -37.00 -9.86
N ASN A 493 -13.52 -36.17 -10.86
CA ASN A 493 -13.65 -36.52 -12.27
C ASN A 493 -12.32 -36.96 -12.92
N ASN A 494 -11.22 -36.96 -12.15
CA ASN A 494 -9.91 -37.47 -12.56
C ASN A 494 -9.28 -36.77 -13.80
N HIS A 495 -9.60 -35.50 -14.04
CA HIS A 495 -8.98 -34.68 -15.09
C HIS A 495 -7.61 -34.13 -14.62
N LYS A 496 -6.60 -35.01 -14.55
CA LYS A 496 -5.27 -34.67 -13.97
C LYS A 496 -4.53 -33.54 -14.69
N ASN A 497 -4.76 -33.36 -15.99
CA ASN A 497 -4.13 -32.29 -16.80
C ASN A 497 -5.06 -31.08 -16.94
N TYR A 498 -5.79 -30.76 -15.87
CA TYR A 498 -6.58 -29.54 -15.73
C TYR A 498 -5.68 -28.41 -15.23
N TYR A 499 -5.70 -27.26 -15.90
CA TYR A 499 -4.95 -26.07 -15.56
C TYR A 499 -5.85 -24.84 -15.63
N ARG A 500 -5.68 -23.90 -14.70
CA ARG A 500 -6.50 -22.69 -14.64
C ARG A 500 -5.69 -21.42 -14.42
N TYR A 501 -6.05 -20.38 -15.18
CA TYR A 501 -5.62 -19.01 -14.98
C TYR A 501 -6.87 -18.12 -14.90
N MET A 502 -7.31 -17.80 -13.69
CA MET A 502 -8.60 -17.15 -13.41
C MET A 502 -9.78 -17.92 -14.01
N ASP A 503 -10.50 -17.32 -14.95
CA ASP A 503 -11.62 -17.87 -15.70
C ASP A 503 -11.20 -18.67 -16.93
N ASP A 504 -9.93 -18.55 -17.37
CA ASP A 504 -9.37 -19.37 -18.44
C ASP A 504 -9.03 -20.78 -17.93
N VAL A 505 -9.66 -21.79 -18.52
CA VAL A 505 -9.45 -23.21 -18.21
C VAL A 505 -8.86 -23.93 -19.41
N ARG A 506 -7.87 -24.79 -19.15
CA ARG A 506 -7.29 -25.72 -20.14
C ARG A 506 -7.29 -27.14 -19.61
N ILE A 507 -7.65 -28.09 -20.48
CA ILE A 507 -7.64 -29.51 -20.15
C ILE A 507 -7.03 -30.29 -21.31
N VAL A 508 -5.95 -31.03 -21.05
CA VAL A 508 -5.28 -31.86 -22.07
C VAL A 508 -5.74 -33.32 -21.95
N CYS A 509 -6.30 -33.85 -23.03
CA CYS A 509 -6.95 -35.16 -23.09
C CYS A 509 -6.27 -36.09 -24.13
N LYS A 510 -6.39 -37.40 -23.93
CA LYS A 510 -5.84 -38.41 -24.85
C LYS A 510 -6.75 -38.64 -26.06
N THR A 511 -8.06 -38.57 -25.86
CA THR A 511 -9.05 -38.81 -26.92
C THR A 511 -10.06 -37.67 -27.01
N LYS A 512 -10.68 -37.49 -28.19
CA LYS A 512 -11.78 -36.53 -28.37
C LYS A 512 -12.96 -36.83 -27.44
N ALA A 513 -13.24 -38.10 -27.17
CA ALA A 513 -14.28 -38.52 -26.24
C ALA A 513 -13.99 -38.05 -24.80
N GLU A 514 -12.73 -38.17 -24.34
CA GLU A 514 -12.30 -37.61 -23.05
C GLU A 514 -12.44 -36.09 -23.02
N ALA A 515 -12.10 -35.39 -24.10
CA ALA A 515 -12.24 -33.93 -24.18
C ALA A 515 -13.72 -33.48 -24.10
N ILE A 516 -14.63 -34.18 -24.80
CA ILE A 516 -16.08 -33.95 -24.70
C ILE A 516 -16.56 -34.20 -23.27
N LYS A 517 -16.13 -35.31 -22.66
CA LYS A 517 -16.45 -35.63 -21.27
C LYS A 517 -15.94 -34.57 -20.30
N ALA A 518 -14.73 -34.03 -20.52
CA ALA A 518 -14.17 -32.97 -19.71
C ALA A 518 -15.01 -31.67 -19.76
N ILE A 519 -15.49 -31.27 -20.95
CA ILE A 519 -16.39 -30.11 -21.09
C ILE A 519 -17.73 -30.38 -20.38
N TYR A 520 -18.29 -31.58 -20.53
CA TYR A 520 -19.53 -31.98 -19.85
C TYR A 520 -19.39 -31.91 -18.32
N ASP A 521 -18.34 -32.52 -17.78
CA ASP A 521 -18.04 -32.53 -16.35
C ASP A 521 -17.79 -31.12 -15.81
N LEU A 522 -17.07 -30.29 -16.57
CA LEU A 522 -16.83 -28.88 -16.25
C LEU A 522 -18.14 -28.07 -16.23
N SER A 523 -19.01 -28.29 -17.20
CA SER A 523 -20.33 -27.63 -17.26
C SER A 523 -21.19 -27.98 -16.04
N ILE A 524 -21.19 -29.25 -15.61
CA ILE A 524 -21.91 -29.67 -14.40
C ILE A 524 -21.33 -29.00 -13.17
N ALA A 525 -20.00 -29.07 -12.99
CA ALA A 525 -19.33 -28.47 -11.83
C ALA A 525 -19.57 -26.95 -11.73
N MET A 526 -19.66 -26.26 -12.87
CA MET A 526 -19.99 -24.83 -12.90
C MET A 526 -21.44 -24.53 -12.52
N ARG A 527 -22.40 -25.36 -12.95
CA ARG A 527 -23.82 -25.18 -12.59
C ARG A 527 -24.06 -25.25 -11.09
N ASP A 528 -23.31 -26.08 -10.37
CA ASP A 528 -23.36 -26.17 -8.89
C ASP A 528 -22.96 -24.87 -8.18
N LEU A 529 -22.32 -23.93 -8.89
CA LEU A 529 -21.97 -22.59 -8.41
C LEU A 529 -22.80 -21.48 -9.08
N GLY A 530 -23.78 -21.82 -9.92
CA GLY A 530 -24.54 -20.86 -10.72
C GLY A 530 -23.73 -20.21 -11.85
N LEU A 531 -22.60 -20.82 -12.24
CA LEU A 531 -21.73 -20.33 -13.30
C LEU A 531 -22.03 -21.07 -14.62
N ASN A 532 -21.69 -20.42 -15.74
CA ASN A 532 -21.87 -20.98 -17.07
C ASN A 532 -20.60 -20.83 -17.91
N LEU A 533 -20.30 -21.89 -18.69
CA LEU A 533 -19.28 -21.82 -19.72
C LEU A 533 -19.67 -20.81 -20.79
N ASN A 534 -18.68 -20.15 -21.35
CA ASN A 534 -18.83 -19.33 -22.54
C ASN A 534 -18.76 -20.24 -23.77
N SER A 535 -19.93 -20.70 -24.23
CA SER A 535 -20.03 -21.66 -25.34
C SER A 535 -19.31 -21.21 -26.61
N ALA A 536 -19.30 -19.89 -26.90
CA ALA A 536 -18.63 -19.33 -28.07
C ALA A 536 -17.09 -19.34 -27.98
N LYS A 537 -16.54 -19.45 -26.77
CA LYS A 537 -15.09 -19.54 -26.52
C LYS A 537 -14.64 -20.91 -26.01
N THR A 538 -15.56 -21.86 -25.89
CA THR A 538 -15.27 -23.21 -25.42
C THR A 538 -15.10 -24.13 -26.61
N THR A 539 -13.88 -24.60 -26.84
CA THR A 539 -13.52 -25.36 -28.05
C THR A 539 -12.59 -26.51 -27.71
N ILE A 540 -12.67 -27.59 -28.49
CA ILE A 540 -11.72 -28.70 -28.50
C ILE A 540 -10.85 -28.54 -29.75
N PHE A 541 -9.53 -28.50 -29.57
CA PHE A 541 -8.56 -28.49 -30.65
C PHE A 541 -7.80 -29.83 -30.69
N ASP A 542 -7.53 -30.34 -31.89
CA ASP A 542 -6.67 -31.49 -32.13
C ASP A 542 -5.27 -31.03 -32.57
N PHE A 543 -4.26 -31.26 -31.74
CA PHE A 543 -2.87 -30.91 -32.01
C PHE A 543 -2.32 -31.56 -33.30
N ASN A 544 -2.86 -32.71 -33.71
CA ASN A 544 -2.44 -33.38 -34.93
C ASN A 544 -3.12 -32.84 -36.20
N ASP A 545 -4.20 -32.06 -36.06
CA ASP A 545 -4.83 -31.35 -37.17
C ASP A 545 -4.07 -30.06 -37.50
N LEU A 546 -3.80 -29.80 -38.78
CA LEU A 546 -2.99 -28.67 -39.21
C LEU A 546 -3.65 -27.31 -38.91
N SER A 547 -4.98 -27.23 -39.07
CA SER A 547 -5.72 -25.98 -38.85
C SER A 547 -5.85 -25.67 -37.36
N ASP A 548 -6.18 -26.67 -36.54
CA ASP A 548 -6.23 -26.54 -35.09
C ASP A 548 -4.85 -26.24 -34.51
N ASN A 549 -3.78 -26.82 -35.05
CA ASN A 549 -2.41 -26.54 -34.59
C ASN A 549 -2.03 -25.06 -34.75
N ILE A 550 -2.51 -24.39 -35.81
CA ILE A 550 -2.30 -22.95 -35.99
C ILE A 550 -3.00 -22.18 -34.86
N THR A 551 -4.27 -22.46 -34.58
CA THR A 551 -5.03 -21.79 -33.52
C THR A 551 -4.53 -22.13 -32.12
N ILE A 552 -4.04 -23.36 -31.88
CA ILE A 552 -3.40 -23.75 -30.62
C ILE A 552 -2.22 -22.82 -30.30
N LYS A 553 -1.46 -22.35 -31.30
CA LYS A 553 -0.36 -21.41 -31.11
C LYS A 553 -0.82 -20.04 -30.63
N GLU A 554 -2.08 -19.65 -30.82
CA GLU A 554 -2.63 -18.41 -30.23
C GLU A 554 -2.73 -18.53 -28.70
N PHE A 555 -3.19 -19.69 -28.22
CA PHE A 555 -3.33 -19.97 -26.79
C PHE A 555 -2.00 -20.37 -26.13
N LEU A 556 -1.13 -21.03 -26.90
CA LEU A 556 0.19 -21.53 -26.47
C LEU A 556 1.31 -20.87 -27.30
N PRO A 557 1.42 -19.52 -27.29
CA PRO A 557 2.35 -18.84 -28.17
C PRO A 557 3.78 -19.22 -27.82
N GLU A 558 4.59 -19.38 -28.87
CA GLU A 558 6.03 -19.44 -28.73
C GLU A 558 6.56 -18.10 -28.19
N SER A 559 7.75 -18.14 -27.60
CA SER A 559 8.42 -16.91 -27.16
C SER A 559 8.44 -15.88 -28.29
N LEU A 560 7.91 -14.69 -28.04
CA LEU A 560 7.94 -13.60 -29.01
C LEU A 560 9.37 -13.08 -29.10
N ILE A 561 10.14 -13.63 -30.03
CA ILE A 561 11.60 -13.41 -30.17
C ILE A 561 11.93 -11.93 -30.12
N GLU A 562 11.22 -11.08 -30.87
CA GLU A 562 11.46 -9.63 -30.88
C GLU A 562 11.20 -8.97 -29.52
N ILE A 563 10.11 -9.34 -28.83
CA ILE A 563 9.80 -8.82 -27.49
C ILE A 563 10.87 -9.26 -26.48
N ASP A 564 11.29 -10.53 -26.54
CA ASP A 564 12.30 -11.07 -25.65
C ASP A 564 13.69 -10.48 -25.94
N GLN A 565 14.02 -10.21 -27.20
CA GLN A 565 15.21 -9.46 -27.60
C GLN A 565 15.18 -8.02 -27.05
N ILE A 566 14.07 -7.30 -27.24
CA ILE A 566 13.90 -5.94 -26.69
C ILE A 566 14.09 -5.96 -25.17
N ASN A 567 13.41 -6.88 -24.47
CA ASN A 567 13.54 -6.99 -23.01
C ASN A 567 14.97 -7.36 -22.58
N SER A 568 15.67 -8.22 -23.33
CA SER A 568 17.06 -8.61 -23.05
C SER A 568 18.01 -7.44 -23.24
N LEU A 569 17.87 -6.66 -24.31
CA LEU A 569 18.63 -5.43 -24.54
C LEU A 569 18.40 -4.40 -23.45
N LEU A 570 17.15 -4.23 -23.01
CA LEU A 570 16.84 -3.36 -21.88
C LEU A 570 17.58 -3.81 -20.61
N ARG A 571 17.69 -5.12 -20.35
CA ARG A 571 18.40 -5.63 -19.15
C ARG A 571 19.89 -5.38 -19.12
N THR A 572 20.58 -5.24 -20.26
CA THR A 572 22.05 -5.07 -20.27
C THR A 572 22.49 -3.78 -19.60
N LYS A 573 21.57 -2.81 -19.44
CA LYS A 573 21.79 -1.48 -18.85
C LYS A 573 22.79 -0.62 -19.61
N SER A 574 23.27 -1.09 -20.76
CA SER A 574 24.16 -0.35 -21.65
C SER A 574 23.37 0.72 -22.40
N LYS A 575 23.86 1.97 -22.41
CA LYS A 575 23.23 3.07 -23.15
C LYS A 575 22.99 2.72 -24.62
N ARG A 576 23.95 2.04 -25.24
CA ARG A 576 23.87 1.58 -26.65
C ARG A 576 22.74 0.58 -26.86
N ASP A 577 22.60 -0.40 -25.97
CA ASP A 577 21.59 -1.45 -26.12
C ASP A 577 20.20 -0.96 -25.77
N VAL A 578 20.07 -0.06 -24.78
CA VAL A 578 18.81 0.62 -24.48
C VAL A 578 18.34 1.44 -25.69
N GLN A 579 19.25 2.16 -26.36
CA GLN A 579 18.91 2.87 -27.61
C GLN A 579 18.46 1.92 -28.72
N LYS A 580 19.16 0.79 -28.93
CA LYS A 580 18.70 -0.25 -29.87
C LYS A 580 17.31 -0.76 -29.53
N ALA A 581 17.04 -1.05 -28.25
CA ALA A 581 15.75 -1.52 -27.79
C ALA A 581 14.62 -0.52 -28.07
N ILE A 582 14.87 0.78 -27.93
CA ILE A 582 13.90 1.83 -28.27
C ILE A 582 13.61 1.83 -29.77
N HIS A 583 14.64 1.82 -30.61
CA HIS A 583 14.46 1.77 -32.07
C HIS A 583 13.72 0.50 -32.51
N MET A 584 14.04 -0.65 -31.92
CA MET A 584 13.33 -1.90 -32.18
C MET A 584 11.86 -1.83 -31.74
N THR A 585 11.58 -1.24 -30.57
CA THR A 585 10.21 -1.07 -30.07
C THR A 585 9.39 -0.16 -30.98
N PHE A 586 9.99 0.95 -31.43
CA PHE A 586 9.31 1.88 -32.34
C PHE A 586 9.10 1.26 -33.73
N ARG A 587 10.08 0.51 -34.25
CA ARG A 587 9.93 -0.25 -35.50
C ARG A 587 8.80 -1.27 -35.40
N LEU A 588 8.79 -2.06 -34.33
CA LEU A 588 7.72 -3.04 -34.08
C LEU A 588 6.35 -2.36 -34.01
N PHE A 589 6.27 -1.19 -33.36
CA PHE A 589 5.05 -0.39 -33.35
C PHE A 589 4.63 0.01 -34.77
N THR A 590 5.56 0.56 -35.58
CA THR A 590 5.25 0.99 -36.94
C THR A 590 4.83 -0.17 -37.84
N ASP A 591 5.49 -1.32 -37.73
CA ASP A 591 5.20 -2.49 -38.57
C ASP A 591 3.82 -3.08 -38.25
N VAL A 592 3.41 -3.06 -36.98
CA VAL A 592 2.07 -3.49 -36.56
C VAL A 592 0.99 -2.52 -37.07
N ILE A 593 1.18 -1.21 -36.95
CA ILE A 593 0.15 -0.24 -37.40
C ILE A 593 0.07 -0.09 -38.92
N GLU A 594 1.15 -0.39 -39.65
CA GLU A 594 1.19 -0.45 -41.12
C GLU A 594 0.69 -1.79 -41.68
N ASN A 595 0.23 -2.70 -40.80
CA ASN A 595 -0.19 -4.05 -41.15
C ASN A 595 0.86 -4.84 -41.96
N LYS A 596 2.16 -4.67 -41.68
CA LYS A 596 3.21 -5.42 -42.41
C LYS A 596 3.21 -6.92 -42.13
N TYR A 597 2.46 -7.35 -41.12
CA TYR A 597 2.27 -8.73 -40.72
C TYR A 597 0.88 -9.25 -41.15
N LEU A 598 0.53 -9.13 -42.44
CA LEU A 598 -0.78 -9.56 -42.97
C LEU A 598 -1.05 -11.06 -42.74
N ASP A 599 0.01 -11.88 -42.72
CA ASP A 599 -0.07 -13.33 -42.52
C ASP A 599 0.06 -13.75 -41.04
N GLU A 600 0.31 -12.81 -40.12
CA GLU A 600 0.39 -13.13 -38.69
C GLU A 600 -0.98 -13.06 -38.01
N ASP A 601 -1.11 -13.86 -36.97
CA ASP A 601 -2.30 -13.94 -36.15
C ASP A 601 -2.71 -12.57 -35.55
N LYS A 602 -4.00 -12.24 -35.65
CA LYS A 602 -4.60 -11.02 -35.09
C LYS A 602 -4.35 -10.88 -33.58
N PHE A 603 -4.32 -11.98 -32.84
CA PHE A 603 -4.00 -12.02 -31.42
C PHE A 603 -2.56 -11.58 -31.16
N LEU A 604 -1.62 -12.06 -31.99
CA LEU A 604 -0.20 -11.75 -31.86
C LEU A 604 0.06 -10.25 -32.09
N ASN A 605 -0.57 -9.68 -33.12
CA ASN A 605 -0.51 -8.26 -33.42
C ASN A 605 -1.05 -7.41 -32.26
N LYS A 606 -2.18 -7.81 -31.64
CA LYS A 606 -2.71 -7.12 -30.45
C LYS A 606 -1.73 -7.15 -29.27
N ARG A 607 -1.04 -8.27 -29.06
CA ARG A 607 -0.04 -8.42 -27.98
C ARG A 607 1.21 -7.58 -28.24
N LYS A 608 1.71 -7.57 -29.47
CA LYS A 608 2.83 -6.70 -29.91
C LYS A 608 2.47 -5.22 -29.71
N LEU A 609 1.29 -4.80 -30.15
CA LEU A 609 0.80 -3.43 -29.98
C LEU A 609 0.72 -3.02 -28.50
N GLY A 610 0.11 -3.86 -27.65
CA GLY A 610 0.02 -3.60 -26.21
C GLY A 610 1.40 -3.50 -25.55
N PHE A 611 2.34 -4.34 -25.95
CA PHE A 611 3.74 -4.24 -25.51
C PHE A 611 4.37 -2.91 -25.92
N CYS A 612 4.24 -2.51 -27.20
CA CYS A 612 4.79 -1.27 -27.72
C CYS A 612 4.22 -0.04 -27.02
N ILE A 613 2.90 0.07 -26.86
CA ILE A 613 2.24 1.19 -26.17
C ILE A 613 2.80 1.37 -24.76
N ASN A 614 2.88 0.27 -23.99
CA ASN A 614 3.41 0.29 -22.64
C ASN A 614 4.89 0.72 -22.61
N LYS A 615 5.72 0.19 -23.52
CA LYS A 615 7.15 0.54 -23.57
C LYS A 615 7.38 1.98 -24.02
N LEU A 616 6.68 2.45 -25.05
CA LEU A 616 6.76 3.83 -25.53
C LEU A 616 6.37 4.82 -24.42
N GLN A 617 5.35 4.51 -23.62
CA GLN A 617 4.96 5.31 -22.45
C GLN A 617 6.08 5.37 -21.38
N LEU A 618 6.81 4.28 -21.16
CA LEU A 618 7.93 4.28 -20.21
C LEU A 618 9.13 5.07 -20.76
N PHE A 619 9.41 4.94 -22.06
CA PHE A 619 10.52 5.63 -22.71
C PHE A 619 10.31 7.14 -22.77
N SER A 620 9.10 7.60 -23.09
CA SER A 620 8.74 9.02 -23.08
C SER A 620 8.88 9.65 -21.69
N ARG A 621 8.65 8.89 -20.60
CA ARG A 621 8.82 9.37 -19.22
C ARG A 621 10.27 9.37 -18.73
N THR A 622 11.21 8.92 -19.54
CA THR A 622 12.61 8.77 -19.16
C THR A 622 13.49 9.83 -19.79
N GLU A 623 14.21 10.54 -18.94
CA GLU A 623 15.11 11.62 -19.37
C GLU A 623 16.22 11.10 -20.29
N GLY A 624 16.45 11.80 -21.40
CA GLY A 624 17.46 11.45 -22.41
C GLY A 624 17.04 10.40 -23.45
N LEU A 625 15.87 9.76 -23.30
CA LEU A 625 15.36 8.74 -24.24
C LEU A 625 14.25 9.25 -25.17
N LYS A 626 13.76 10.48 -24.94
CA LYS A 626 12.65 11.09 -25.70
C LYS A 626 12.99 11.36 -27.17
N ASN A 627 14.21 11.84 -27.43
CA ASN A 627 14.60 12.36 -28.75
C ASN A 627 14.76 11.29 -29.84
N THR A 628 14.63 10.01 -29.49
CA THR A 628 14.78 8.88 -30.42
C THR A 628 13.45 8.32 -30.94
N ILE A 629 12.33 8.91 -30.52
CA ILE A 629 10.97 8.45 -30.86
C ILE A 629 10.27 9.55 -31.66
N ASP A 630 9.69 9.19 -32.81
CA ASP A 630 8.80 10.10 -33.53
C ASP A 630 7.40 10.04 -32.92
N PHE A 631 7.14 10.98 -32.00
CA PHE A 631 5.86 11.08 -31.31
C PHE A 631 4.71 11.53 -32.21
N SER A 632 5.00 12.16 -33.37
CA SER A 632 3.95 12.65 -34.28
C SER A 632 3.11 11.48 -34.81
N LYS A 633 3.78 10.41 -35.25
CA LYS A 633 3.13 9.19 -35.72
C LYS A 633 2.36 8.45 -34.62
N VAL A 634 2.88 8.52 -33.38
CA VAL A 634 2.20 7.93 -32.21
C VAL A 634 0.91 8.69 -31.90
N ILE A 635 0.96 10.03 -31.86
CA ILE A 635 -0.20 10.88 -31.61
C ILE A 635 -1.27 10.65 -32.67
N GLU A 636 -0.90 10.67 -33.96
CA GLU A 636 -1.82 10.45 -35.07
C GLU A 636 -2.56 9.11 -34.96
N TYR A 637 -1.81 8.02 -34.75
CA TYR A 637 -2.40 6.70 -34.58
C TYR A 637 -3.33 6.63 -33.37
N VAL A 638 -2.88 7.11 -32.22
CA VAL A 638 -3.66 7.04 -30.98
C VAL A 638 -4.97 7.82 -31.10
N LEU A 639 -4.92 9.06 -31.60
CA LEU A 639 -6.12 9.89 -31.75
C LEU A 639 -7.13 9.27 -32.72
N LYS A 640 -6.66 8.68 -33.83
CA LYS A 640 -7.50 7.95 -34.77
C LYS A 640 -8.17 6.74 -34.12
N GLU A 641 -7.44 5.99 -33.30
CA GLU A 641 -7.90 4.74 -32.70
C GLU A 641 -8.73 4.92 -31.42
N LEU A 642 -8.83 6.13 -30.85
CA LEU A 642 -9.73 6.40 -29.72
C LEU A 642 -11.19 6.05 -30.05
N ASP A 643 -11.63 6.27 -31.29
CA ASP A 643 -13.00 5.95 -31.74
C ASP A 643 -13.18 4.45 -32.04
N ASN A 644 -12.15 3.82 -32.63
CA ASN A 644 -12.20 2.43 -33.07
C ASN A 644 -11.99 1.43 -31.93
N GLN A 645 -11.19 1.80 -30.92
CA GLN A 645 -10.74 0.95 -29.83
C GLN A 645 -10.94 1.60 -28.45
N PRO A 646 -12.20 1.88 -28.04
CA PRO A 646 -12.50 2.56 -26.77
C PRO A 646 -12.00 1.79 -25.53
N TRP A 647 -11.83 0.47 -25.62
CA TRP A 647 -11.24 -0.35 -24.55
C TRP A 647 -9.74 -0.12 -24.32
N LEU A 648 -9.04 0.60 -25.20
CA LEU A 648 -7.63 0.98 -25.04
C LEU A 648 -7.45 2.44 -24.58
N THR A 649 -8.53 3.22 -24.40
CA THR A 649 -8.44 4.65 -24.08
C THR A 649 -7.53 4.94 -22.89
N THR A 650 -7.57 4.15 -21.82
CA THR A 650 -6.70 4.35 -20.66
C THR A 650 -5.21 4.27 -21.02
N SER A 651 -4.79 3.24 -21.75
CA SER A 651 -3.40 3.07 -22.18
C SER A 651 -2.98 4.15 -23.18
N PHE A 652 -3.88 4.49 -24.11
CA PHE A 652 -3.71 5.56 -25.07
C PHE A 652 -3.51 6.93 -24.40
N ILE A 653 -4.39 7.31 -23.49
CA ILE A 653 -4.32 8.59 -22.80
C ILE A 653 -3.10 8.66 -21.88
N LYS A 654 -2.75 7.56 -21.19
CA LYS A 654 -1.49 7.48 -20.43
C LYS A 654 -0.26 7.65 -21.32
N LEU A 655 -0.28 7.13 -22.56
CA LEU A 655 0.76 7.38 -23.55
C LEU A 655 0.77 8.84 -23.99
N LEU A 656 -0.38 9.45 -24.32
CA LEU A 656 -0.44 10.86 -24.71
C LEU A 656 0.04 11.80 -23.57
N MET A 657 -0.39 11.57 -22.33
CA MET A 657 0.05 12.33 -21.14
C MET A 657 1.56 12.21 -20.87
N SER A 658 2.21 11.19 -21.43
CA SER A 658 3.65 10.99 -21.28
C SER A 658 4.49 11.76 -22.30
N ILE A 659 3.86 12.29 -23.36
CA ILE A 659 4.49 13.04 -24.43
C ILE A 659 4.53 14.52 -24.05
N ASP A 660 5.61 15.20 -24.40
CA ASP A 660 5.76 16.63 -24.12
C ASP A 660 4.72 17.46 -24.88
N LYS A 661 4.13 18.45 -24.20
CA LYS A 661 3.00 19.25 -24.72
C LYS A 661 3.26 19.90 -26.08
N GLN A 662 4.52 20.21 -26.40
CA GLN A 662 4.93 20.84 -27.66
C GLN A 662 4.67 20.00 -28.91
N TYR A 663 4.45 18.69 -28.77
CA TYR A 663 4.16 17.80 -29.90
C TYR A 663 2.69 17.85 -30.35
N PHE A 664 1.80 18.40 -29.53
CA PHE A 664 0.37 18.47 -29.83
C PHE A 664 0.02 19.74 -30.59
N LYS A 665 -0.83 19.60 -31.61
CA LYS A 665 -1.38 20.71 -32.39
C LYS A 665 -2.81 21.00 -31.93
N THR A 666 -3.34 22.18 -32.26
CA THR A 666 -4.71 22.55 -31.87
C THR A 666 -5.75 21.59 -32.47
N GLU A 667 -5.52 21.12 -33.71
CA GLU A 667 -6.43 20.24 -34.45
C GLU A 667 -6.51 18.83 -33.84
N ASP A 668 -5.49 18.41 -33.09
CA ASP A 668 -5.48 17.12 -32.39
C ASP A 668 -6.64 17.04 -31.37
N PHE A 669 -6.96 18.16 -30.73
CA PHE A 669 -8.02 18.24 -29.72
C PHE A 669 -9.43 18.25 -30.33
N ASP A 670 -9.57 18.61 -31.61
CA ASP A 670 -10.86 18.53 -32.31
C ASP A 670 -11.36 17.09 -32.43
N VAL A 671 -10.46 16.11 -32.54
CA VAL A 671 -10.82 14.69 -32.56
C VAL A 671 -11.48 14.29 -31.24
N ILE A 672 -10.88 14.70 -30.11
CA ILE A 672 -11.40 14.45 -28.77
C ILE A 672 -12.74 15.16 -28.55
N LYS A 673 -12.83 16.44 -28.95
CA LYS A 673 -14.06 17.24 -28.87
C LYS A 673 -15.20 16.57 -29.65
N LYS A 674 -14.94 16.04 -30.84
CA LYS A 674 -15.94 15.31 -31.65
C LYS A 674 -16.48 14.06 -30.93
N ILE A 675 -15.65 13.35 -30.18
CA ILE A 675 -16.10 12.20 -29.38
C ILE A 675 -17.00 12.69 -28.24
N ILE A 676 -16.55 13.68 -27.45
CA ILE A 676 -17.30 14.21 -26.30
C ILE A 676 -18.66 14.79 -26.70
N LYS A 677 -18.72 15.53 -27.82
CA LYS A 677 -19.94 16.22 -28.30
C LYS A 677 -20.98 15.26 -28.90
N ASN A 678 -20.56 14.09 -29.36
CA ASN A 678 -21.45 13.15 -30.03
C ASN A 678 -22.03 12.12 -29.04
N ASN A 679 -23.32 12.20 -28.76
CA ASN A 679 -24.01 11.29 -27.82
C ASN A 679 -23.98 9.81 -28.23
N LEU A 680 -23.73 9.48 -29.50
CA LEU A 680 -23.58 8.10 -29.97
C LEU A 680 -22.14 7.58 -29.78
N LYS A 681 -21.17 8.47 -29.57
CA LYS A 681 -19.76 8.12 -29.29
C LYS A 681 -19.44 8.24 -27.80
N ASN A 682 -20.00 9.24 -27.13
CA ASN A 682 -19.90 9.47 -25.70
C ASN A 682 -20.84 8.55 -24.90
N ILE A 683 -20.70 7.24 -25.11
CA ILE A 683 -21.52 6.20 -24.45
C ILE A 683 -20.74 5.45 -23.36
N TYR A 684 -19.39 5.46 -23.43
CA TYR A 684 -18.53 4.79 -22.46
C TYR A 684 -18.01 5.79 -21.43
N GLU A 685 -18.53 5.70 -20.21
CA GLU A 685 -18.21 6.61 -19.11
C GLU A 685 -16.71 6.67 -18.78
N SER A 686 -16.03 5.53 -18.77
CA SER A 686 -14.59 5.48 -18.51
C SER A 686 -13.77 6.16 -19.60
N GLN A 687 -14.16 5.99 -20.88
CA GLN A 687 -13.48 6.63 -22.00
C GLN A 687 -13.57 8.15 -21.86
N THR A 688 -14.78 8.67 -21.71
CA THR A 688 -14.99 10.12 -21.68
C THR A 688 -14.37 10.77 -20.46
N TYR A 689 -14.34 10.09 -19.30
CA TYR A 689 -13.60 10.56 -18.12
C TYR A 689 -12.11 10.79 -18.44
N TYR A 690 -11.45 9.82 -19.08
CA TYR A 690 -10.04 9.98 -19.47
C TYR A 690 -9.82 11.09 -20.51
N LEU A 691 -10.76 11.28 -21.43
CA LEU A 691 -10.69 12.39 -22.40
C LEU A 691 -10.73 13.74 -21.67
N TRP A 692 -11.63 13.92 -20.70
CA TRP A 692 -11.65 15.12 -19.86
C TRP A 692 -10.37 15.31 -19.05
N LEU A 693 -9.85 14.25 -18.43
CA LEU A 693 -8.58 14.33 -17.69
C LEU A 693 -7.41 14.72 -18.58
N PHE A 694 -7.36 14.22 -19.82
CA PHE A 694 -6.32 14.59 -20.77
C PHE A 694 -6.41 16.06 -21.19
N LEU A 695 -7.62 16.54 -21.52
CA LEU A 695 -7.85 17.96 -21.81
C LEU A 695 -7.45 18.85 -20.64
N SER A 696 -7.75 18.41 -19.41
CA SER A 696 -7.37 19.09 -18.17
C SER A 696 -5.86 19.10 -17.96
N TYR A 697 -5.20 17.99 -18.24
CA TYR A 697 -3.75 17.83 -18.15
C TYR A 697 -3.01 18.78 -19.11
N ILE A 698 -3.47 18.84 -20.36
CA ILE A 698 -2.92 19.76 -21.36
C ILE A 698 -3.28 21.22 -21.02
N LYS A 699 -4.42 21.45 -20.35
CA LYS A 699 -5.06 22.76 -20.15
C LYS A 699 -5.56 23.37 -21.47
N HIS A 700 -6.10 22.53 -22.35
CA HIS A 700 -6.69 22.97 -23.60
C HIS A 700 -8.01 23.71 -23.31
N SER A 701 -8.18 24.93 -23.80
CA SER A 701 -9.39 25.73 -23.60
C SER A 701 -10.15 25.87 -24.91
N ASP A 702 -11.43 25.51 -24.89
CA ASP A 702 -12.34 25.57 -26.04
C ASP A 702 -13.77 25.86 -25.54
N ASP A 703 -14.47 26.75 -26.23
CA ASP A 703 -15.77 27.27 -25.79
C ASP A 703 -16.87 26.20 -25.82
N ASP A 704 -16.88 25.33 -26.83
CA ASP A 704 -17.84 24.22 -26.92
C ASP A 704 -17.65 23.26 -25.73
N LEU A 705 -16.40 22.89 -25.44
CA LEU A 705 -16.07 22.04 -24.30
C LEU A 705 -16.44 22.69 -22.96
N ILE A 706 -16.24 24.00 -22.81
CA ILE A 706 -16.66 24.74 -21.61
C ILE A 706 -18.18 24.68 -21.44
N GLN A 707 -18.95 24.91 -22.51
CA GLN A 707 -20.42 24.84 -22.43
C GLN A 707 -20.91 23.43 -22.06
N ILE A 708 -20.33 22.39 -22.67
CA ILE A 708 -20.65 20.99 -22.34
C ILE A 708 -20.35 20.72 -20.86
N ALA A 709 -19.18 21.15 -20.37
CA ALA A 709 -18.80 20.95 -18.97
C ALA A 709 -19.75 21.66 -17.99
N ILE A 710 -20.21 22.87 -18.32
CA ILE A 710 -21.19 23.61 -17.51
C ILE A 710 -22.53 22.87 -17.47
N LEU A 711 -23.01 22.37 -18.62
CA LEU A 711 -24.27 21.61 -18.69
C LEU A 711 -24.19 20.33 -17.86
N ASN A 712 -23.06 19.61 -17.93
CA ASN A 712 -22.85 18.39 -17.14
C ASN A 712 -22.90 18.64 -15.63
N ILE A 713 -22.39 19.77 -15.15
CA ILE A 713 -22.40 20.13 -13.72
C ILE A 713 -23.78 20.60 -13.26
N LYS A 714 -24.52 21.32 -14.13
CA LYS A 714 -25.86 21.84 -13.81
C LYS A 714 -26.96 20.79 -13.88
N SER A 715 -26.75 19.69 -14.62
CA SER A 715 -27.76 18.64 -14.79
C SER A 715 -28.15 18.01 -13.44
N THR A 716 -29.44 18.08 -13.10
CA THR A 716 -29.99 17.58 -11.82
C THR A 716 -30.04 16.07 -11.73
N ASN A 717 -30.03 15.36 -12.87
CA ASN A 717 -30.25 13.90 -12.89
C ASN A 717 -28.95 13.09 -12.87
N GLN A 718 -27.77 13.72 -12.97
CA GLN A 718 -26.45 13.08 -12.91
C GLN A 718 -26.34 11.74 -13.68
N LEU A 719 -26.99 11.66 -14.85
CA LEU A 719 -27.09 10.42 -15.63
C LEU A 719 -25.73 9.90 -16.14
N ASN A 720 -24.73 10.78 -16.27
CA ASN A 720 -23.37 10.42 -16.66
C ASN A 720 -22.37 11.04 -15.67
N GLN A 721 -22.17 10.34 -14.55
CA GLN A 721 -21.40 10.85 -13.41
C GLN A 721 -19.91 10.99 -13.77
N ALA A 722 -19.39 10.13 -14.63
CA ALA A 722 -18.02 10.21 -15.12
C ALA A 722 -17.77 11.50 -15.93
N ASN A 723 -18.72 11.89 -16.79
CA ASN A 723 -18.65 13.16 -17.52
C ASN A 723 -18.71 14.36 -16.58
N THR A 724 -19.62 14.34 -15.61
CA THR A 724 -19.69 15.41 -14.61
C THR A 724 -18.39 15.52 -13.81
N ALA A 725 -17.82 14.41 -13.32
CA ALA A 725 -16.53 14.39 -12.63
C ALA A 725 -15.40 15.00 -13.47
N GLY A 726 -15.25 14.55 -14.72
CA GLY A 726 -14.26 15.09 -15.65
C GLY A 726 -14.45 16.58 -15.93
N SER A 727 -15.71 17.03 -16.05
CA SER A 727 -16.07 18.43 -16.27
C SER A 727 -15.66 19.33 -15.10
N TYR A 728 -15.78 18.86 -13.85
CA TYR A 728 -15.28 19.57 -12.66
C TYR A 728 -13.78 19.82 -12.76
N ILE A 729 -13.00 18.77 -13.05
CA ILE A 729 -11.54 18.87 -13.16
C ILE A 729 -11.13 19.79 -14.33
N TYR A 730 -11.80 19.66 -15.47
CA TYR A 730 -11.54 20.45 -16.67
C TYR A 730 -11.68 21.95 -16.44
N LEU A 731 -12.86 22.41 -16.01
CA LEU A 731 -13.12 23.84 -15.82
C LEU A 731 -12.19 24.49 -14.79
N ALA A 732 -11.83 23.74 -13.73
CA ALA A 732 -10.87 24.21 -12.74
C ALA A 732 -9.44 24.28 -13.29
N SER A 733 -9.02 23.28 -14.09
CA SER A 733 -7.66 23.21 -14.66
C SER A 733 -7.34 24.33 -15.65
N ILE A 734 -8.34 24.81 -16.41
CA ILE A 734 -8.22 25.93 -17.34
C ILE A 734 -8.48 27.29 -16.67
N ASN A 735 -8.79 27.31 -15.37
CA ASN A 735 -9.08 28.51 -14.59
C ASN A 735 -10.22 29.37 -15.20
N TRP A 736 -11.32 28.73 -15.65
CA TRP A 736 -12.42 29.43 -16.30
C TRP A 736 -13.12 30.39 -15.34
N ARG A 737 -13.21 31.69 -15.66
CA ARG A 737 -13.57 32.80 -14.74
C ARG A 737 -14.72 32.54 -13.74
N ASN A 738 -15.79 31.85 -14.15
CA ASN A 738 -16.99 31.64 -13.33
C ASN A 738 -17.12 30.22 -12.75
N TYR A 739 -16.07 29.38 -12.83
CA TYR A 739 -16.13 27.98 -12.41
C TYR A 739 -16.49 27.84 -10.93
N LYS A 740 -15.95 28.74 -10.09
CA LYS A 740 -16.22 28.82 -8.65
C LYS A 740 -17.72 28.87 -8.36
N TYR A 741 -18.45 29.78 -9.01
CA TYR A 741 -19.87 29.98 -8.72
C TYR A 741 -20.71 28.74 -9.08
N VAL A 742 -20.48 28.18 -10.26
CA VAL A 742 -21.24 27.01 -10.76
C VAL A 742 -20.96 25.78 -9.89
N MET A 743 -19.68 25.52 -9.59
CA MET A 743 -19.26 24.34 -8.83
C MET A 743 -19.65 24.42 -7.36
N LEU A 744 -19.40 25.57 -6.71
CA LEU A 744 -19.67 25.76 -5.30
C LEU A 744 -21.16 25.73 -5.00
N SER A 745 -21.97 26.34 -5.88
CA SER A 745 -23.44 26.28 -5.78
C SER A 745 -23.94 24.83 -5.86
N ALA A 746 -23.46 24.06 -6.84
CA ALA A 746 -23.84 22.65 -6.98
C ALA A 746 -23.38 21.80 -5.78
N PHE A 747 -22.17 22.06 -5.26
CA PHE A 747 -21.64 21.34 -4.10
C PHE A 747 -22.43 21.65 -2.81
N ASN A 748 -22.58 22.93 -2.46
CA ASN A 748 -23.19 23.36 -1.20
C ASN A 748 -24.70 23.08 -1.13
N LYS A 749 -25.39 22.99 -2.27
CA LYS A 749 -26.80 22.55 -2.35
C LYS A 749 -26.99 21.05 -2.08
N GLY A 750 -25.91 20.30 -1.94
CA GLY A 750 -25.99 18.85 -1.70
C GLY A 750 -26.27 18.03 -2.95
N ASN A 751 -26.11 18.60 -4.16
CA ASN A 751 -26.35 17.84 -5.40
C ASN A 751 -25.46 16.59 -5.49
N LEU A 752 -24.29 16.61 -4.86
CA LEU A 752 -23.33 15.51 -4.86
C LEU A 752 -23.43 14.60 -3.61
N SER A 753 -24.48 14.71 -2.80
CA SER A 753 -24.64 13.88 -1.60
C SER A 753 -24.61 12.38 -1.97
N ASP A 754 -24.08 11.55 -1.06
CA ASP A 754 -23.93 10.10 -1.24
C ASP A 754 -23.19 9.69 -2.53
N ASN A 755 -22.33 10.57 -3.07
CA ASN A 755 -21.52 10.30 -4.25
C ASN A 755 -20.03 10.56 -4.02
N TYR A 756 -19.34 9.54 -3.50
CA TYR A 756 -17.90 9.60 -3.26
C TYR A 756 -17.10 10.00 -4.50
N PHE A 757 -17.37 9.37 -5.65
CA PHE A 757 -16.63 9.61 -6.88
C PHE A 757 -16.77 11.05 -7.37
N LEU A 758 -18.00 11.59 -7.41
CA LEU A 758 -18.23 12.99 -7.79
C LEU A 758 -17.66 13.98 -6.78
N GLN A 759 -17.93 13.78 -5.47
CA GLN A 759 -17.42 14.69 -4.44
C GLN A 759 -15.90 14.73 -4.44
N ARG A 760 -15.23 13.58 -4.62
CA ARG A 760 -13.77 13.51 -4.68
C ARG A 760 -13.22 14.40 -5.81
N ASN A 761 -13.78 14.31 -7.01
CA ASN A 761 -13.36 15.13 -8.15
C ASN A 761 -13.73 16.61 -7.96
N ALA A 762 -14.92 16.90 -7.41
CA ALA A 762 -15.33 18.27 -7.12
C ALA A 762 -14.45 18.96 -6.06
N LEU A 763 -14.05 18.26 -4.99
CA LEU A 763 -13.15 18.82 -3.97
C LEU A 763 -11.75 19.10 -4.53
N ILE A 764 -11.24 18.28 -5.47
CA ILE A 764 -10.01 18.60 -6.20
C ILE A 764 -10.18 19.87 -7.02
N ALA A 765 -11.30 19.99 -7.76
CA ALA A 765 -11.60 21.17 -8.57
C ALA A 765 -11.76 22.44 -7.71
N LEU A 766 -12.33 22.31 -6.51
CA LEU A 766 -12.54 23.39 -5.55
C LEU A 766 -11.33 23.67 -4.66
N ARG A 767 -10.15 23.09 -4.93
CA ARG A 767 -8.97 23.23 -4.07
C ARG A 767 -8.47 24.66 -3.85
N LYS A 768 -8.84 25.61 -4.71
CA LYS A 768 -8.50 27.04 -4.58
C LYS A 768 -9.51 27.83 -3.72
N ILE A 769 -10.64 27.21 -3.37
CA ILE A 769 -11.72 27.86 -2.63
C ILE A 769 -11.43 27.79 -1.14
N SER A 770 -11.71 28.87 -0.40
CA SER A 770 -11.52 28.86 1.06
C SER A 770 -12.39 27.78 1.70
N PRO A 771 -11.88 27.02 2.69
CA PRO A 771 -12.69 26.05 3.44
C PRO A 771 -13.98 26.65 4.02
N ASP A 772 -13.96 27.92 4.45
CA ASP A 772 -15.14 28.63 4.99
C ASP A 772 -16.29 28.78 3.98
N GLU A 773 -16.00 28.70 2.68
CA GLU A 773 -17.01 28.80 1.63
C GLU A 773 -17.66 27.45 1.29
N ILE A 774 -17.08 26.33 1.75
CA ILE A 774 -17.58 24.98 1.49
C ILE A 774 -18.42 24.52 2.68
N ASN A 775 -19.62 24.02 2.40
CA ASN A 775 -20.47 23.42 3.41
C ASN A 775 -19.92 22.05 3.84
N GLU A 776 -19.12 22.02 4.91
CA GLU A 776 -18.50 20.80 5.43
C GLU A 776 -19.50 19.70 5.78
N LYS A 777 -20.74 20.05 6.16
CA LYS A 777 -21.80 19.08 6.49
C LYS A 777 -22.22 18.19 5.32
N VAL A 778 -21.92 18.61 4.09
CA VAL A 778 -22.22 17.86 2.85
C VAL A 778 -21.09 16.90 2.48
N ILE A 779 -19.88 17.12 3.01
CA ILE A 779 -18.70 16.31 2.69
C ILE A 779 -18.85 14.93 3.33
N LEU A 780 -18.68 13.88 2.53
CA LEU A 780 -18.68 12.51 3.02
C LEU A 780 -17.58 12.27 4.05
N ALA A 781 -17.86 11.43 5.06
CA ALA A 781 -16.89 11.11 6.11
C ALA A 781 -15.57 10.55 5.56
N ASP A 782 -15.60 9.75 4.48
CA ASP A 782 -14.40 9.22 3.82
C ASP A 782 -13.59 10.29 3.05
N LEU A 783 -14.12 11.51 2.92
CA LEU A 783 -13.49 12.68 2.30
C LEU A 783 -13.30 13.83 3.30
N ALA A 784 -13.56 13.62 4.59
CA ALA A 784 -13.38 14.62 5.63
C ALA A 784 -11.95 15.17 5.60
N GLU A 785 -11.81 16.50 5.77
CA GLU A 785 -10.53 17.23 5.71
C GLU A 785 -9.78 17.21 4.36
N LEU A 786 -10.26 16.48 3.35
CA LEU A 786 -9.57 16.41 2.06
C LEU A 786 -9.44 17.81 1.44
N HIS A 787 -10.51 18.60 1.45
CA HIS A 787 -10.48 19.95 0.89
C HIS A 787 -9.53 20.86 1.66
N MET A 788 -9.55 20.84 2.99
CA MET A 788 -8.62 21.63 3.79
C MET A 788 -7.16 21.26 3.51
N ASN A 789 -6.85 19.97 3.36
CA ASN A 789 -5.52 19.50 2.95
C ASN A 789 -5.13 19.98 1.54
N LEU A 790 -6.08 19.96 0.60
CA LEU A 790 -5.88 20.42 -0.77
C LEU A 790 -5.63 21.93 -0.86
N TYR A 791 -6.37 22.71 -0.06
CA TYR A 791 -6.25 24.17 0.07
C TYR A 791 -4.92 24.56 0.70
N ASN A 792 -4.57 23.95 1.83
CA ASN A 792 -3.31 24.19 2.54
C ASN A 792 -2.07 23.81 1.73
N GLU A 793 -2.17 22.89 0.77
CA GLU A 793 -1.06 22.59 -0.13
C GLU A 793 -0.70 23.79 -1.04
N GLY A 794 -1.67 24.67 -1.35
CA GLY A 794 -1.44 25.87 -2.15
C GLY A 794 -0.99 25.63 -3.59
N LYS A 795 -1.21 24.42 -4.14
CA LYS A 795 -0.80 24.05 -5.50
C LYS A 795 -1.95 24.09 -6.50
N GLU A 796 -1.62 24.42 -7.74
CA GLU A 796 -2.55 24.41 -8.88
C GLU A 796 -2.45 23.13 -9.73
N GLU A 797 -2.33 21.98 -9.07
CA GLU A 797 -2.27 20.66 -9.71
C GLU A 797 -3.66 20.00 -9.68
N PHE A 798 -4.34 19.88 -10.82
CA PHE A 798 -5.67 19.25 -10.89
C PHE A 798 -5.61 17.83 -11.45
N VAL A 799 -4.65 17.57 -12.34
CA VAL A 799 -4.29 16.24 -12.83
C VAL A 799 -2.79 16.11 -12.65
N SER A 800 -2.36 15.08 -11.93
CA SER A 800 -0.95 14.84 -11.66
C SER A 800 -0.19 14.41 -12.91
N ASP A 801 1.04 14.89 -13.02
CA ASP A 801 1.99 14.38 -13.99
C ASP A 801 2.24 12.88 -13.78
N LEU A 802 2.51 12.19 -14.88
CA LEU A 802 3.07 10.85 -14.79
C LEU A 802 4.48 10.96 -14.20
N PRO A 803 4.84 10.13 -13.18
CA PRO A 803 6.11 10.29 -12.50
C PRO A 803 7.27 10.04 -13.48
N LYS A 804 8.25 10.96 -13.50
CA LYS A 804 9.49 10.79 -14.27
C LYS A 804 10.18 9.50 -13.86
N LEU A 805 10.72 8.79 -14.83
CA LEU A 805 11.42 7.54 -14.63
C LEU A 805 12.92 7.73 -14.83
N LYS A 806 13.71 7.15 -13.93
CA LYS A 806 15.13 6.93 -14.17
C LYS A 806 15.29 5.74 -15.10
N ILE A 807 16.36 5.71 -15.90
CA ILE A 807 16.71 4.53 -16.71
C ILE A 807 16.69 3.27 -15.84
N SER A 808 17.22 3.34 -14.60
CA SER A 808 17.22 2.23 -13.66
C SER A 808 15.85 1.70 -13.23
N GLN A 809 14.78 2.49 -13.38
CA GLN A 809 13.40 2.08 -13.08
C GLN A 809 12.77 1.32 -14.25
N ILE A 810 13.06 1.68 -15.51
CA ILE A 810 12.67 0.87 -16.68
C ILE A 810 13.18 -0.57 -16.53
N LEU A 811 14.35 -0.74 -15.89
CA LEU A 811 15.00 -2.03 -15.68
C LEU A 811 14.34 -2.92 -14.61
N LYS A 812 13.65 -2.32 -13.62
CA LYS A 812 12.94 -3.06 -12.55
C LYS A 812 11.62 -3.65 -13.00
N ASP A 813 10.98 -3.01 -13.99
CA ASP A 813 9.70 -3.44 -14.57
C ASP A 813 9.88 -4.47 -15.71
N VAL A 814 11.11 -4.92 -15.97
CA VAL A 814 11.36 -6.07 -16.86
C VAL A 814 11.24 -7.35 -16.02
N PRO A 815 10.15 -8.13 -16.12
CA PRO A 815 9.96 -9.34 -15.31
C PRO A 815 11.19 -10.22 -15.40
N THR A 816 11.68 -10.83 -14.33
CA THR A 816 12.91 -11.65 -14.37
C THR A 816 12.78 -12.71 -15.46
N LEU A 817 13.66 -12.70 -16.47
CA LEU A 817 13.86 -13.85 -17.34
C LEU A 817 14.59 -14.85 -16.44
N ILE A 818 13.83 -15.64 -15.70
CA ILE A 818 14.32 -16.97 -15.36
C ILE A 818 14.33 -17.69 -16.70
N SER A 819 15.51 -18.10 -17.14
CA SER A 819 15.65 -19.01 -18.27
C SER A 819 14.68 -20.16 -18.08
N LEU A 820 13.88 -20.44 -19.12
CA LEU A 820 13.08 -21.65 -19.22
C LEU A 820 13.92 -22.88 -18.88
#